data_AF-A0A3D5ZLP7-F1
#
_entry.id   AF-A0A3D5ZLP7-F1
#
_cell.length_a   1.000
_cell.length_b   1.000
_cell.length_c   1.000
_cell.angle_alpha   90.00
_cell.angle_beta   90.00
_cell.angle_gamma   90.00
#
_symmetry.space_group_name_H-M   'P 1'
#
loop_
_entity.id
_entity.type
_entity.pdbx_description
1 polymer ?
#
loop_
_entity_poly.entity_id
_entity_poly.type
_entity_poly.pdbx_seq_one_letter_code
_entity_poly.pdbx_strand_id
1 'polypeptide(L)'
;MPEISKKYVPKHMNDENPNPKLLKLVRKITDRLPAKLHGVTTADPEYWGFACIFEDELPHEQSEAALDLMLQMKVRKHYAYSEMLEMGDVDSDEARAKFDELLQKLGELGMLEYDYGDKYTKDGPVPGTTYNKEDREYWIPLFVPGSAEYTNMNKGLMDRHPELAMFFERMTFLPLEKVTAMVPPGGAGIGMHVIPVEKAIEMENTSMDIEHISYWLKRYEGHIGASMCSCRYGRKLLDEGCADDCNLWCIGVGDMADYCRETGKGVDITYEQAMDILKRAEDNGFVHQVTNIDGEGKIFAICNCNLNICNALRTSQLFNTPNMSRSAYIAHVDKSKCVACGRCVEYCPAGAVKLGQKLCHADGSEQTYPMQPLPDNNSWGEHMWSEDYRDRNRINCHETGTSPCKTACPAHIAVQGYLKKASEGKYREALELIKRENPFPAVCGRICNRRCEDACTRGTIDNAVSIDAVKKFIAEQDLNDEHRFVPEIVVASNLGRWKEKIAVIGGGPAGLSCAFYLAQKGYYPTVFEKNERAGGMLTYGIPSYKLDKKVIDAEIDIMREMGVEIKTGVEVGKDVTIGQLREQGYKAFYVAIGCQGGRLPGVPGQEASNVTTAVEFLKNANCGQMQGKLSGEVVVVGGGNVAIDAARVSARSGAAKVTMLCLEQRNEMPASAEEVAEAEADGVTVNNGWGPKQVVVDDNGVATAIVFKRCTSVYDNEHKFAPVYDEEDTLTLPADKIIFAIGQSIQWGDLLSGTKVEFAGRAMYPKADKLTYQTAEPDIFVGGDVYTGPKFAIDAIAQGHEAAESLHRYVQHGHMTIGRNRREFVQLNTDDISVESYDHAPRQVAARDTSIDGKGFEDNHGTLTEEQVRVETARCLGCGASIVDTNKCIGCGLCTTKCAFDAIHLSRDLPEASNMRIAEKKFGAILPYAIKRGFKILGNKNNVGKKKD
;
A
#
# COMPACT_ATOMS: atom_id res chain seq x y z
N MET A 1 -16.56 19.34 -11.40
CA MET A 1 -15.11 19.69 -11.33
C MET A 1 -14.68 19.65 -9.87
N PRO A 2 -13.50 19.10 -9.52
CA PRO A 2 -13.05 19.05 -8.12
C PRO A 2 -13.00 20.44 -7.47
N GLU A 3 -13.42 20.55 -6.22
CA GLU A 3 -13.32 21.81 -5.47
C GLU A 3 -11.88 22.30 -5.38
N ILE A 4 -11.67 23.63 -5.37
CA ILE A 4 -10.36 24.22 -5.07
C ILE A 4 -9.96 23.92 -3.64
N SER A 5 -8.70 23.56 -3.43
CA SER A 5 -8.18 23.39 -2.07
C SER A 5 -8.42 24.66 -1.27
N LYS A 6 -8.89 24.50 -0.03
CA LYS A 6 -9.14 25.60 0.91
C LYS A 6 -7.98 25.78 1.89
N LYS A 7 -6.87 25.07 1.66
CA LYS A 7 -5.69 25.07 2.53
C LYS A 7 -5.06 26.46 2.63
N TYR A 8 -5.02 27.18 1.52
CA TYR A 8 -4.53 28.55 1.45
C TYR A 8 -5.57 29.43 0.76
N VAL A 9 -5.58 30.70 1.13
CA VAL A 9 -6.28 31.75 0.38
C VAL A 9 -5.19 32.54 -0.33
N PRO A 10 -5.09 32.47 -1.67
CA PRO A 10 -4.03 33.16 -2.40
C PRO A 10 -4.09 34.66 -2.11
N LYS A 11 -2.93 35.26 -1.80
CA LYS A 11 -2.83 36.66 -1.33
C LYS A 11 -3.45 37.65 -2.33
N HIS A 12 -3.23 37.40 -3.61
CA HIS A 12 -3.66 38.25 -4.72
C HIS A 12 -5.06 37.92 -5.25
N MET A 13 -5.78 36.99 -4.62
CA MET A 13 -7.13 36.64 -5.05
C MET A 13 -8.08 37.80 -4.77
N ASN A 14 -8.76 38.28 -5.82
CA ASN A 14 -9.66 39.44 -5.78
C ASN A 14 -8.98 40.78 -5.44
N ASP A 15 -7.72 40.96 -5.85
CA ASP A 15 -7.04 42.27 -5.76
C ASP A 15 -7.94 43.42 -6.25
N GLU A 16 -8.03 44.49 -5.46
CA GLU A 16 -8.84 45.68 -5.80
C GLU A 16 -8.20 46.50 -6.92
N ASN A 17 -6.86 46.57 -6.95
CA ASN A 17 -6.07 47.38 -7.89
C ASN A 17 -5.04 46.51 -8.63
N PRO A 18 -5.48 45.58 -9.50
CA PRO A 18 -4.55 44.67 -10.18
C PRO A 18 -3.69 45.38 -11.22
N ASN A 19 -2.45 44.91 -11.40
CA ASN A 19 -1.57 45.43 -12.44
C ASN A 19 -2.19 45.15 -13.84
N PRO A 20 -2.51 46.19 -14.63
CA PRO A 20 -3.17 46.01 -15.93
C PRO A 20 -2.26 45.34 -16.97
N LYS A 21 -0.93 45.47 -16.86
CA LYS A 21 0.02 44.77 -17.73
C LYS A 21 0.03 43.27 -17.42
N LEU A 22 0.01 42.91 -16.13
CA LEU A 22 -0.07 41.52 -15.70
C LEU A 22 -1.35 40.86 -16.21
N LEU A 23 -2.53 41.49 -16.05
CA LEU A 23 -3.81 40.98 -16.56
C LEU A 23 -3.77 40.73 -18.09
N LYS A 24 -3.10 41.61 -18.84
CA LYS A 24 -2.90 41.42 -20.29
C LYS A 24 -1.97 40.25 -20.58
N LEU A 25 -0.89 40.09 -19.82
CA LEU A 25 0.06 38.99 -20.00
C LEU A 25 -0.60 37.63 -19.69
N VAL A 26 -1.28 37.49 -18.55
CA VAL A 26 -1.93 36.22 -18.17
C VAL A 26 -3.01 35.82 -19.18
N ARG A 27 -3.78 36.80 -19.71
CA ARG A 27 -4.73 36.56 -20.81
C ARG A 27 -4.06 36.13 -22.12
N LYS A 28 -2.86 36.65 -22.39
CA LYS A 28 -2.07 36.31 -23.59
C LYS A 28 -1.59 34.86 -23.54
N ILE A 29 -1.13 34.39 -22.37
CA ILE A 29 -0.47 33.08 -22.20
C ILE A 29 -1.40 31.93 -21.78
N THR A 30 -2.58 32.20 -21.20
CA THR A 30 -3.52 31.14 -20.79
C THR A 30 -4.00 30.29 -21.97
N ASP A 31 -4.21 28.98 -21.79
CA ASP A 31 -4.89 28.12 -22.79
C ASP A 31 -6.40 27.94 -22.48
N ARG A 32 -6.93 28.61 -21.43
CA ARG A 32 -8.38 28.60 -21.13
C ARG A 32 -9.14 29.43 -22.16
N LEU A 33 -9.83 28.75 -23.08
CA LEU A 33 -10.68 29.41 -24.10
C LEU A 33 -11.67 30.45 -23.51
N PRO A 34 -12.40 30.17 -22.40
CA PRO A 34 -13.28 31.17 -21.79
C PRO A 34 -12.53 32.42 -21.33
N ALA A 35 -11.34 32.26 -20.75
CA ALA A 35 -10.51 33.37 -20.27
C ALA A 35 -9.97 34.21 -21.44
N LYS A 36 -9.59 33.58 -22.56
CA LYS A 36 -9.22 34.32 -23.78
C LYS A 36 -10.37 35.17 -24.33
N LEU A 37 -11.58 34.60 -24.36
CA LEU A 37 -12.76 35.24 -24.95
C LEU A 37 -13.35 36.34 -24.05
N HIS A 38 -13.52 36.05 -22.76
CA HIS A 38 -14.23 36.92 -21.82
C HIS A 38 -13.31 37.76 -20.92
N GLY A 39 -12.00 37.50 -20.94
CA GLY A 39 -11.02 38.15 -20.08
C GLY A 39 -10.65 37.30 -18.87
N VAL A 40 -9.54 37.65 -18.22
CA VAL A 40 -9.08 37.10 -16.94
C VAL A 40 -9.44 38.10 -15.85
N THR A 41 -9.92 37.60 -14.71
CA THR A 41 -10.27 38.41 -13.52
C THR A 41 -9.29 38.15 -12.39
N THR A 42 -9.33 38.96 -11.34
CA THR A 42 -8.49 38.76 -10.14
C THR A 42 -8.90 37.55 -9.30
N ALA A 43 -10.07 36.95 -9.59
CA ALA A 43 -10.48 35.67 -9.01
C ALA A 43 -9.86 34.46 -9.72
N ASP A 44 -9.35 34.63 -10.95
CA ASP A 44 -8.86 33.52 -11.76
C ASP A 44 -7.47 33.03 -11.33
N PRO A 45 -7.23 31.70 -11.37
CA PRO A 45 -5.94 31.10 -11.03
C PRO A 45 -4.76 31.69 -11.79
N GLU A 46 -4.93 32.00 -13.07
CA GLU A 46 -3.87 32.60 -13.88
C GLU A 46 -3.41 33.96 -13.35
N TYR A 47 -4.29 34.74 -12.72
CA TYR A 47 -3.91 36.03 -12.17
C TYR A 47 -3.12 35.86 -10.87
N TRP A 48 -3.74 35.29 -9.83
CA TRP A 48 -3.09 35.25 -8.51
C TRP A 48 -1.87 34.31 -8.46
N GLY A 49 -1.83 33.29 -9.33
CA GLY A 49 -0.65 32.44 -9.48
C GLY A 49 0.55 33.13 -10.12
N PHE A 50 0.32 34.19 -10.91
CA PHE A 50 1.39 35.01 -11.48
C PHE A 50 1.66 36.27 -10.66
N ALA A 51 0.65 36.84 -10.02
CA ALA A 51 0.80 38.04 -9.21
C ALA A 51 1.79 37.82 -8.06
N CYS A 52 1.72 36.66 -7.37
CA CYS A 52 2.73 36.32 -6.35
C CYS A 52 4.17 36.21 -6.91
N ILE A 53 4.35 36.03 -8.21
CA ILE A 53 5.69 36.03 -8.83
C ILE A 53 6.10 37.46 -9.19
N PHE A 54 5.27 38.16 -9.94
CA PHE A 54 5.60 39.49 -10.47
C PHE A 54 5.55 40.60 -9.42
N GLU A 55 4.66 40.51 -8.45
CA GLU A 55 4.46 41.56 -7.43
C GLU A 55 5.29 41.31 -6.17
N ASP A 56 5.60 40.04 -5.83
CA ASP A 56 6.31 39.71 -4.59
C ASP A 56 7.77 39.28 -4.78
N GLU A 57 8.13 38.60 -5.87
CA GLU A 57 9.50 38.06 -6.08
C GLU A 57 10.39 38.96 -6.95
N LEU A 58 9.81 39.95 -7.62
CA LEU A 58 10.51 40.93 -8.44
C LEU A 58 10.36 42.34 -7.84
N PRO A 59 11.45 43.13 -7.75
CA PRO A 59 11.34 44.57 -7.52
C PRO A 59 10.43 45.21 -8.56
N HIS A 60 9.65 46.22 -8.17
CA HIS A 60 8.65 46.85 -9.05
C HIS A 60 9.19 47.24 -10.44
N GLU A 61 10.40 47.83 -10.50
CA GLU A 61 11.05 48.21 -11.76
C GLU A 61 11.36 46.99 -12.65
N GLN A 62 11.87 45.90 -12.07
CA GLN A 62 12.13 44.66 -12.80
C GLN A 62 10.83 43.99 -13.25
N SER A 63 9.78 44.04 -12.43
CA SER A 63 8.46 43.51 -12.76
C SER A 63 7.85 44.23 -13.96
N GLU A 64 7.88 45.56 -13.96
CA GLU A 64 7.39 46.37 -15.08
C GLU A 64 8.20 46.10 -16.36
N ALA A 65 9.52 46.03 -16.26
CA ALA A 65 10.40 45.70 -17.40
C ALA A 65 10.13 44.28 -17.95
N ALA A 66 9.95 43.29 -17.07
CA ALA A 66 9.59 41.93 -17.45
C ALA A 66 8.24 41.88 -18.18
N LEU A 67 7.22 42.55 -17.63
CA LEU A 67 5.88 42.60 -18.23
C LEU A 67 5.93 43.29 -19.60
N ASP A 68 6.69 44.37 -19.76
CA ASP A 68 6.84 45.07 -21.04
C ASP A 68 7.53 44.19 -22.08
N LEU A 69 8.66 43.58 -21.74
CA LEU A 69 9.35 42.61 -22.61
C LEU A 69 8.41 41.48 -23.02
N MET A 70 7.72 40.86 -22.05
CA MET A 70 6.90 39.70 -22.31
C MET A 70 5.64 40.03 -23.13
N LEU A 71 5.10 41.24 -22.99
CA LEU A 71 3.97 41.69 -23.81
C LEU A 71 4.38 41.93 -25.28
N GLN A 72 5.62 42.36 -25.54
CA GLN A 72 6.18 42.51 -26.89
C GLN A 72 6.38 41.16 -27.60
N MET A 73 6.86 40.15 -26.87
CA MET A 73 7.11 38.81 -27.42
C MET A 73 5.82 38.12 -27.90
N LYS A 74 5.97 37.06 -28.70
CA LYS A 74 4.84 36.21 -29.13
C LYS A 74 4.94 34.89 -28.37
N VAL A 75 3.80 34.38 -27.91
CA VAL A 75 3.74 33.09 -27.19
C VAL A 75 4.23 31.98 -28.12
N ARG A 76 5.10 31.09 -27.62
CA ARG A 76 5.70 29.96 -28.36
C ARG A 76 6.50 30.37 -29.61
N LYS A 77 6.86 31.64 -29.77
CA LYS A 77 7.86 32.06 -30.78
C LYS A 77 9.23 32.12 -30.10
N HIS A 78 10.20 31.44 -30.68
CA HIS A 78 11.61 31.50 -30.31
C HIS A 78 12.23 32.79 -30.83
N TYR A 79 13.03 33.44 -29.99
CA TYR A 79 13.79 34.65 -30.29
C TYR A 79 15.25 34.42 -29.93
N ALA A 80 16.15 34.65 -30.88
CA ALA A 80 17.59 34.55 -30.61
C ALA A 80 18.01 35.59 -29.56
N TYR A 81 19.08 35.32 -28.82
CA TYR A 81 19.59 36.26 -27.81
C TYR A 81 19.84 37.68 -28.36
N SER A 82 20.28 37.81 -29.62
CA SER A 82 20.41 39.13 -30.28
C SER A 82 19.08 39.86 -30.44
N GLU A 83 18.00 39.15 -30.79
CA GLU A 83 16.65 39.74 -30.87
C GLU A 83 16.13 40.13 -29.48
N MET A 84 16.51 39.39 -28.44
CA MET A 84 16.16 39.72 -27.06
C MET A 84 16.82 41.03 -26.61
N LEU A 85 18.10 41.25 -26.97
CA LEU A 85 18.81 42.50 -26.69
C LEU A 85 18.16 43.70 -27.39
N GLU A 86 17.71 43.52 -28.63
CA GLU A 86 16.97 44.56 -29.39
C GLU A 86 15.63 44.91 -28.73
N MET A 87 14.85 43.90 -28.29
CA MET A 87 13.58 44.14 -27.58
C MET A 87 13.77 44.77 -26.19
N GLY A 88 14.91 44.51 -25.55
CA GLY A 88 15.28 45.09 -24.26
C GLY A 88 15.87 46.51 -24.34
N ASP A 89 16.01 47.08 -25.54
CA ASP A 89 16.67 48.38 -25.78
C ASP A 89 18.07 48.48 -25.15
N VAL A 90 18.86 47.40 -25.28
CA VAL A 90 20.18 47.28 -24.65
C VAL A 90 21.26 47.97 -25.50
N ASP A 91 21.77 49.10 -25.03
CA ASP A 91 22.72 49.96 -25.76
C ASP A 91 24.15 50.03 -25.15
N SER A 92 24.37 49.39 -24.01
CA SER A 92 25.61 49.46 -23.23
C SER A 92 25.89 48.16 -22.47
N ASP A 93 27.16 47.93 -22.09
CA ASP A 93 27.56 46.73 -21.35
C ASP A 93 26.87 46.64 -19.97
N GLU A 94 26.62 47.77 -19.32
CA GLU A 94 25.92 47.86 -18.03
C GLU A 94 24.43 47.54 -18.19
N ALA A 95 23.78 48.05 -19.24
CA ALA A 95 22.40 47.68 -19.57
C ALA A 95 22.30 46.19 -19.90
N ARG A 96 23.28 45.64 -20.62
CA ARG A 96 23.35 44.21 -20.96
C ARG A 96 23.45 43.34 -19.73
N ALA A 97 24.30 43.70 -18.76
CA ALA A 97 24.43 42.94 -17.51
C ALA A 97 23.10 42.92 -16.72
N LYS A 98 22.40 44.06 -16.62
CA LYS A 98 21.09 44.13 -15.95
C LYS A 98 20.01 43.36 -16.68
N PHE A 99 20.01 43.43 -18.01
CA PHE A 99 19.05 42.68 -18.83
C PHE A 99 19.30 41.17 -18.74
N ASP A 100 20.56 40.73 -18.76
CA ASP A 100 20.94 39.34 -18.53
C ASP A 100 20.50 38.85 -17.14
N GLU A 101 20.65 39.68 -16.10
CA GLU A 101 20.14 39.39 -14.75
C GLU A 101 18.61 39.21 -14.76
N LEU A 102 17.88 40.08 -15.46
CA LEU A 102 16.43 39.97 -15.62
C LEU A 102 16.03 38.67 -16.35
N LEU A 103 16.68 38.35 -17.48
CA LEU A 103 16.40 37.12 -18.23
C LEU A 103 16.68 35.87 -17.38
N GLN A 104 17.82 35.85 -16.68
CA GLN A 104 18.16 34.77 -15.76
C GLN A 104 17.12 34.64 -14.65
N LYS A 105 16.70 35.76 -14.05
CA LYS A 105 15.69 35.76 -12.99
C LYS A 105 14.34 35.23 -13.48
N LEU A 106 13.92 35.62 -14.68
CA LEU A 106 12.69 35.11 -15.31
C LEU A 106 12.77 33.60 -15.59
N GLY A 107 13.94 33.09 -16.00
CA GLY A 107 14.19 31.65 -16.13
C GLY A 107 14.18 30.91 -14.79
N GLU A 108 14.78 31.48 -13.75
CA GLU A 108 14.73 30.93 -12.39
C GLU A 108 13.30 30.82 -11.85
N LEU A 109 12.45 31.79 -12.18
CA LEU A 109 11.03 31.81 -11.83
C LEU A 109 10.14 30.97 -12.78
N GLY A 110 10.68 30.51 -13.91
CA GLY A 110 9.92 29.75 -14.92
C GLY A 110 8.96 30.60 -15.76
N MET A 111 9.15 31.91 -15.80
CA MET A 111 8.33 32.84 -16.59
C MET A 111 8.81 32.98 -18.03
N LEU A 112 10.10 32.74 -18.25
CA LEU A 112 10.75 32.77 -19.56
C LEU A 112 11.54 31.46 -19.72
N GLU A 113 11.32 30.75 -20.81
CA GLU A 113 12.05 29.52 -21.13
C GLU A 113 13.11 29.80 -22.19
N TYR A 114 14.17 28.99 -22.20
CA TYR A 114 15.19 29.05 -23.23
C TYR A 114 15.80 27.67 -23.51
N ASP A 115 16.31 27.49 -24.72
CA ASP A 115 17.04 26.31 -25.16
C ASP A 115 18.15 26.70 -26.16
N TYR A 116 18.82 25.69 -26.70
CA TYR A 116 19.89 25.82 -27.71
C TYR A 116 19.45 25.26 -29.07
N GLY A 117 18.14 25.08 -29.27
CA GLY A 117 17.52 24.36 -30.38
C GLY A 117 17.66 22.82 -30.31
N ASP A 118 16.93 22.10 -31.17
CA ASP A 118 17.01 20.62 -31.25
C ASP A 118 18.31 20.17 -31.94
N LYS A 119 19.39 20.10 -31.16
CA LYS A 119 20.74 19.72 -31.61
C LYS A 119 21.03 18.24 -31.39
N TYR A 120 20.02 17.39 -31.56
CA TYR A 120 20.11 15.96 -31.27
C TYR A 120 19.74 15.12 -32.50
N THR A 121 20.56 14.11 -32.77
CA THR A 121 20.26 13.04 -33.73
C THR A 121 19.74 11.82 -32.99
N LYS A 122 19.24 10.81 -33.70
CA LYS A 122 18.87 9.54 -33.05
C LYS A 122 20.06 8.86 -32.36
N ASP A 123 21.28 9.20 -32.77
CA ASP A 123 22.54 8.58 -32.31
C ASP A 123 23.26 9.45 -31.26
N GLY A 124 22.61 10.50 -30.74
CA GLY A 124 23.17 11.39 -29.71
C GLY A 124 23.22 12.87 -30.14
N PRO A 125 23.84 13.74 -29.31
CA PRO A 125 24.05 15.15 -29.61
C PRO A 125 24.84 15.36 -30.92
N VAL A 126 24.52 16.42 -31.66
CA VAL A 126 25.22 16.78 -32.90
C VAL A 126 26.67 17.19 -32.55
N PRO A 127 27.70 16.53 -33.09
CA PRO A 127 29.09 16.85 -32.76
C PRO A 127 29.48 18.28 -33.15
N GLY A 128 30.23 18.96 -32.27
CA GLY A 128 30.69 20.33 -32.50
C GLY A 128 29.66 21.42 -32.19
N THR A 129 28.51 21.07 -31.63
CA THR A 129 27.51 22.03 -31.13
C THR A 129 28.06 22.80 -29.92
N THR A 130 27.81 24.11 -29.88
CA THR A 130 28.11 24.97 -28.73
C THR A 130 26.85 25.25 -27.93
N TYR A 131 27.02 25.46 -26.63
CA TYR A 131 25.95 25.74 -25.67
C TYR A 131 26.28 27.02 -24.89
N ASN A 132 26.65 28.09 -25.61
CA ASN A 132 26.95 29.39 -24.99
C ASN A 132 25.68 30.20 -24.82
N LYS A 133 25.67 31.17 -23.89
CA LYS A 133 24.52 32.06 -23.64
C LYS A 133 24.04 32.75 -24.92
N GLU A 134 24.98 33.13 -25.79
CA GLU A 134 24.72 33.79 -27.07
C GLU A 134 23.98 32.89 -28.08
N ASP A 135 24.06 31.57 -27.90
CA ASP A 135 23.41 30.57 -28.74
C ASP A 135 21.96 30.28 -28.28
N ARG A 136 21.51 30.89 -27.18
CA ARG A 136 20.18 30.64 -26.62
C ARG A 136 19.07 31.27 -27.45
N GLU A 137 17.98 30.52 -27.58
CA GLU A 137 16.69 31.02 -28.05
C GLU A 137 15.72 31.11 -26.87
N TYR A 138 15.07 32.27 -26.70
CA TYR A 138 14.14 32.54 -25.61
C TYR A 138 12.70 32.58 -26.11
N TRP A 139 11.75 32.10 -25.30
CA TRP A 139 10.33 32.21 -25.60
C TRP A 139 9.45 32.31 -24.35
N ILE A 140 8.24 32.81 -24.57
CA ILE A 140 7.19 32.74 -23.57
C ILE A 140 6.39 31.46 -23.78
N PRO A 141 6.33 30.56 -22.80
CA PRO A 141 5.55 29.35 -22.94
C PRO A 141 4.05 29.64 -22.95
N LEU A 142 3.28 28.74 -23.56
CA LEU A 142 1.85 28.66 -23.29
C LEU A 142 1.70 28.11 -21.88
N PHE A 143 0.92 28.77 -21.02
CA PHE A 143 0.85 28.33 -19.63
C PHE A 143 -0.06 27.11 -19.47
N VAL A 144 0.54 25.93 -19.58
CA VAL A 144 -0.04 24.60 -19.43
C VAL A 144 0.70 23.86 -18.30
N PRO A 145 0.28 22.66 -17.87
CA PRO A 145 0.96 21.95 -16.80
C PRO A 145 2.49 21.89 -16.99
N GLY A 146 2.99 21.55 -18.18
CA GLY A 146 4.43 21.46 -18.46
C GLY A 146 5.23 22.74 -18.13
N SER A 147 4.79 23.91 -18.60
CA SER A 147 5.50 25.17 -18.30
C SER A 147 5.33 25.59 -16.83
N ALA A 148 4.17 25.29 -16.23
CA ALA A 148 3.94 25.52 -14.81
C ALA A 148 4.89 24.68 -13.94
N GLU A 149 5.36 23.53 -14.43
CA GLU A 149 6.31 22.71 -13.70
C GLU A 149 7.62 23.44 -13.43
N TYR A 150 8.13 24.26 -14.36
CA TYR A 150 9.39 24.99 -14.13
C TYR A 150 9.30 25.95 -12.96
N THR A 151 8.19 26.68 -12.83
CA THR A 151 7.94 27.51 -11.64
C THR A 151 7.84 26.66 -10.37
N ASN A 152 7.16 25.50 -10.45
CA ASN A 152 6.94 24.60 -9.32
C ASN A 152 8.10 23.60 -9.05
N MET A 153 9.18 23.65 -9.82
CA MET A 153 10.44 22.95 -9.53
C MET A 153 11.35 23.77 -8.61
N ASN A 154 10.91 24.97 -8.23
CA ASN A 154 11.59 25.80 -7.25
C ASN A 154 10.94 25.61 -5.87
N LYS A 155 11.50 24.70 -5.07
CA LYS A 155 11.01 24.39 -3.72
C LYS A 155 10.90 25.64 -2.83
N GLY A 156 11.93 26.49 -2.84
CA GLY A 156 11.95 27.69 -2.01
C GLY A 156 10.88 28.70 -2.41
N LEU A 157 10.58 28.82 -3.71
CA LEU A 157 9.49 29.65 -4.21
C LEU A 157 8.13 29.11 -3.74
N MET A 158 7.89 27.80 -3.89
CA MET A 158 6.64 27.18 -3.45
C MET A 158 6.44 27.24 -1.92
N ASP A 159 7.52 27.24 -1.13
CA ASP A 159 7.44 27.41 0.33
C ASP A 159 7.02 28.83 0.72
N ARG A 160 7.41 29.85 -0.06
CA ARG A 160 6.97 31.24 0.14
C ARG A 160 5.57 31.50 -0.40
N HIS A 161 5.24 30.88 -1.54
CA HIS A 161 3.97 31.05 -2.25
C HIS A 161 3.27 29.71 -2.46
N PRO A 162 2.75 29.07 -1.40
CA PRO A 162 2.13 27.75 -1.50
C PRO A 162 0.85 27.74 -2.34
N GLU A 163 0.25 28.90 -2.63
CA GLU A 163 -0.81 29.03 -3.63
C GLU A 163 -0.38 28.56 -5.02
N LEU A 164 0.92 28.58 -5.36
CA LEU A 164 1.42 28.05 -6.64
C LEU A 164 1.07 26.57 -6.83
N ALA A 165 0.97 25.79 -5.75
CA ALA A 165 0.50 24.41 -5.80
C ALA A 165 -0.98 24.33 -6.19
N MET A 166 -1.82 25.25 -5.69
CA MET A 166 -3.23 25.35 -6.06
C MET A 166 -3.36 25.78 -7.51
N PHE A 167 -2.58 26.79 -7.91
CA PHE A 167 -2.54 27.29 -9.29
C PHE A 167 -2.18 26.18 -10.26
N PHE A 168 -1.09 25.47 -9.98
CA PHE A 168 -0.60 24.37 -10.80
C PHE A 168 -1.67 23.29 -10.96
N GLU A 169 -2.31 22.88 -9.86
CA GLU A 169 -3.45 21.97 -9.93
C GLU A 169 -4.56 22.50 -10.84
N ARG A 170 -5.03 23.74 -10.64
CA ARG A 170 -6.17 24.28 -11.40
C ARG A 170 -5.87 24.33 -12.91
N MET A 171 -4.65 24.68 -13.27
CA MET A 171 -4.20 24.73 -14.66
C MET A 171 -4.07 23.36 -15.33
N THR A 172 -4.11 22.27 -14.56
CA THR A 172 -4.15 20.90 -15.10
C THR A 172 -5.55 20.42 -15.47
N PHE A 173 -6.60 21.14 -15.05
CA PHE A 173 -7.99 20.72 -15.28
C PHE A 173 -8.76 21.72 -16.16
N LEU A 174 -8.70 23.01 -15.81
CA LEU A 174 -9.56 24.03 -16.41
C LEU A 174 -9.42 24.17 -17.94
N PRO A 175 -8.21 24.07 -18.54
CA PRO A 175 -8.08 24.09 -20.00
C PRO A 175 -8.67 22.85 -20.68
N LEU A 176 -8.74 21.72 -19.96
CA LEU A 176 -8.98 20.39 -20.52
C LEU A 176 -10.44 19.93 -20.37
N GLU A 177 -11.15 20.46 -19.39
CA GLU A 177 -12.53 20.14 -19.01
C GLU A 177 -13.47 19.91 -20.19
N LYS A 178 -13.42 20.80 -21.20
CA LYS A 178 -14.32 20.75 -22.36
C LYS A 178 -13.75 20.03 -23.58
N VAL A 179 -12.48 19.62 -23.54
CA VAL A 179 -11.75 19.10 -24.70
C VAL A 179 -11.44 17.60 -24.58
N THR A 180 -11.23 17.09 -23.36
CA THR A 180 -10.76 15.71 -23.10
C THR A 180 -11.57 14.61 -23.80
N ALA A 181 -12.90 14.73 -23.81
CA ALA A 181 -13.79 13.77 -24.49
C ALA A 181 -13.68 13.78 -26.03
N MET A 182 -13.00 14.77 -26.61
CA MET A 182 -12.77 14.93 -28.04
C MET A 182 -11.32 14.63 -28.43
N VAL A 183 -10.49 14.15 -27.50
CA VAL A 183 -9.10 13.83 -27.78
C VAL A 183 -9.03 12.44 -28.43
N PRO A 184 -8.54 12.33 -29.69
CA PRO A 184 -8.29 11.03 -30.31
C PRO A 184 -7.15 10.29 -29.61
N PRO A 185 -6.98 8.98 -29.87
CA PRO A 185 -5.76 8.26 -29.50
C PRO A 185 -4.50 9.05 -29.93
N GLY A 186 -3.47 9.02 -29.08
CA GLY A 186 -2.24 9.80 -29.26
C GLY A 186 -2.27 11.18 -28.61
N GLY A 187 -3.37 11.53 -27.92
CA GLY A 187 -3.48 12.73 -27.10
C GLY A 187 -3.56 14.06 -27.87
N ALA A 188 -3.34 14.05 -29.19
CA ALA A 188 -3.45 15.19 -30.10
C ALA A 188 -2.61 16.43 -29.72
N GLY A 189 -1.50 16.26 -29.00
CA GLY A 189 -0.63 17.37 -28.58
C GLY A 189 -1.19 18.19 -27.43
N ILE A 190 -1.97 17.59 -26.53
CA ILE A 190 -2.56 18.24 -25.33
C ILE A 190 -2.24 17.46 -24.05
N GLY A 191 -1.49 16.37 -24.14
CA GLY A 191 -1.34 15.42 -23.03
C GLY A 191 0.10 15.01 -22.74
N MET A 192 0.21 14.07 -21.82
CA MET A 192 1.41 13.25 -21.64
C MET A 192 1.15 11.90 -22.30
N HIS A 193 2.16 11.23 -22.80
CA HIS A 193 2.08 9.90 -23.37
C HIS A 193 2.74 8.90 -22.42
N VAL A 194 2.02 7.85 -22.02
CA VAL A 194 2.59 6.76 -21.23
C VAL A 194 3.55 5.98 -22.11
N ILE A 195 4.77 5.78 -21.62
CA ILE A 195 5.70 4.81 -22.19
C ILE A 195 5.59 3.53 -21.35
N PRO A 196 5.37 2.36 -21.97
CA PRO A 196 5.39 1.09 -21.25
C PRO A 196 6.72 0.87 -20.55
N VAL A 197 6.73 0.13 -19.44
CA VAL A 197 7.98 -0.44 -18.94
C VAL A 197 8.61 -1.27 -20.06
N GLU A 198 9.85 -0.95 -20.43
CA GLU A 198 10.49 -1.50 -21.63
C GLU A 198 10.51 -3.04 -21.62
N LYS A 199 10.81 -3.63 -20.46
CA LYS A 199 10.75 -5.08 -20.23
C LYS A 199 9.38 -5.72 -20.55
N ALA A 200 8.29 -4.96 -20.45
CA ALA A 200 6.95 -5.44 -20.77
C ALA A 200 6.69 -5.59 -22.28
N ILE A 201 7.52 -4.97 -23.12
CA ILE A 201 7.37 -4.94 -24.59
C ILE A 201 8.58 -5.51 -25.34
N GLU A 202 9.58 -6.05 -24.63
CA GLU A 202 10.79 -6.65 -25.24
C GLU A 202 10.48 -7.76 -26.26
N MET A 203 9.37 -8.49 -26.08
CA MET A 203 8.94 -9.56 -26.98
C MET A 203 8.01 -9.09 -28.10
N GLU A 204 7.67 -7.80 -28.16
CA GLU A 204 6.83 -7.22 -29.20
C GLU A 204 7.65 -6.82 -30.42
N ASN A 205 7.54 -7.61 -31.50
CA ASN A 205 8.26 -7.40 -32.75
C ASN A 205 7.80 -6.16 -33.53
N THR A 206 6.68 -5.54 -33.15
CA THR A 206 6.11 -4.36 -33.82
C THR A 206 6.30 -3.05 -33.04
N SER A 207 7.09 -3.08 -31.96
CA SER A 207 7.39 -1.89 -31.16
C SER A 207 8.19 -0.85 -31.95
N MET A 208 7.99 0.43 -31.63
CA MET A 208 8.68 1.56 -32.26
C MET A 208 9.73 2.15 -31.32
N ASP A 209 10.82 2.71 -31.85
CA ASP A 209 11.88 3.38 -31.06
C ASP A 209 11.33 4.35 -30.00
N ILE A 210 10.33 5.16 -30.37
CA ILE A 210 9.69 6.15 -29.48
C ILE A 210 8.97 5.54 -28.27
N GLU A 211 8.68 4.24 -28.30
CA GLU A 211 8.03 3.46 -27.24
C GLU A 211 9.06 2.85 -26.27
N HIS A 212 10.37 3.04 -26.50
CA HIS A 212 11.46 2.58 -25.65
C HIS A 212 12.09 3.74 -24.87
N ILE A 213 12.27 3.59 -23.56
CA ILE A 213 12.88 4.64 -22.73
C ILE A 213 14.37 4.73 -23.02
N SER A 214 15.02 3.58 -23.25
CA SER A 214 16.44 3.51 -23.59
C SER A 214 16.78 4.28 -24.87
N TYR A 215 15.87 4.32 -25.86
CA TYR A 215 16.02 5.13 -27.08
C TYR A 215 16.15 6.62 -26.73
N TRP A 216 15.25 7.14 -25.91
CA TRP A 216 15.25 8.54 -25.53
C TRP A 216 16.47 8.91 -24.71
N LEU A 217 16.86 8.08 -23.74
CA LEU A 217 18.06 8.34 -22.94
C LEU A 217 19.34 8.33 -23.79
N LYS A 218 19.46 7.43 -24.78
CA LYS A 218 20.62 7.41 -25.70
C LYS A 218 20.66 8.64 -26.63
N ARG A 219 19.50 9.04 -27.16
CA ARG A 219 19.38 10.24 -28.01
C ARG A 219 19.92 11.49 -27.34
N TYR A 220 19.72 11.61 -26.03
CA TYR A 220 20.13 12.77 -25.23
C TYR A 220 21.32 12.48 -24.31
N GLU A 221 22.15 11.48 -24.63
CA GLU A 221 23.31 11.14 -23.81
C GLU A 221 24.23 12.37 -23.62
N GLY A 222 24.65 12.63 -22.38
CA GLY A 222 25.39 13.84 -22.00
C GLY A 222 24.51 15.05 -21.65
N HIS A 223 23.21 15.02 -21.96
CA HIS A 223 22.21 16.04 -21.64
C HIS A 223 21.02 15.41 -20.92
N ILE A 224 21.31 14.74 -19.79
CA ILE A 224 20.31 14.09 -18.95
C ILE A 224 20.42 14.67 -17.54
N GLY A 225 19.29 15.13 -16.99
CA GLY A 225 19.23 15.73 -15.67
C GLY A 225 18.09 15.16 -14.84
N ALA A 226 18.23 15.18 -13.51
CA ALA A 226 17.16 14.84 -12.58
C ALA A 226 16.77 16.06 -11.74
N SER A 227 15.47 16.30 -11.64
CA SER A 227 14.88 17.38 -10.85
C SER A 227 13.80 16.87 -9.91
N MET A 228 13.32 17.74 -9.03
CA MET A 228 12.19 17.42 -8.17
C MET A 228 10.90 17.27 -8.98
N CYS A 229 10.01 16.38 -8.54
CA CYS A 229 8.67 16.30 -9.07
C CYS A 229 7.76 17.32 -8.38
N SER A 230 7.43 18.38 -9.12
CA SER A 230 6.50 19.45 -8.75
C SER A 230 5.14 18.93 -8.28
N CYS A 231 4.61 17.87 -8.91
CA CYS A 231 3.34 17.26 -8.53
C CYS A 231 3.39 16.62 -7.12
N ARG A 232 4.47 15.88 -6.80
CA ARG A 232 4.67 15.28 -5.46
C ARG A 232 4.70 16.39 -4.40
N TYR A 233 5.49 17.44 -4.67
CA TYR A 233 5.70 18.52 -3.72
C TYR A 233 4.47 19.41 -3.53
N GLY A 234 3.83 19.83 -4.63
CA GLY A 234 2.61 20.63 -4.59
C GLY A 234 1.50 19.94 -3.81
N ARG A 235 1.31 18.63 -4.01
CA ARG A 235 0.31 17.86 -3.23
C ARG A 235 0.64 17.79 -1.75
N LYS A 236 1.91 17.65 -1.40
CA LYS A 236 2.36 17.71 -0.01
C LYS A 236 1.99 19.05 0.65
N LEU A 237 2.20 20.18 -0.04
CA LEU A 237 1.83 21.51 0.48
C LEU A 237 0.32 21.68 0.70
N LEU A 238 -0.50 20.98 -0.09
CA LEU A 238 -1.96 21.01 0.00
C LEU A 238 -2.55 19.98 0.99
N ASP A 239 -1.71 19.36 1.84
CA ASP A 239 -2.07 18.24 2.73
C ASP A 239 -2.62 16.99 2.01
N GLU A 240 -2.34 16.83 0.72
CA GLU A 240 -2.78 15.70 -0.11
C GLU A 240 -1.62 14.82 -0.61
N GLY A 241 -0.46 14.87 0.06
CA GLY A 241 0.72 14.09 -0.31
C GLY A 241 0.50 12.57 -0.19
N CYS A 242 1.35 11.77 -0.83
CA CYS A 242 1.28 10.30 -0.78
C CYS A 242 2.45 9.62 -0.09
N ALA A 243 3.22 10.34 0.74
CA ALA A 243 4.37 9.85 1.51
C ALA A 243 5.65 9.51 0.69
N ASP A 244 5.62 9.69 -0.62
CA ASP A 244 6.80 9.61 -1.49
C ASP A 244 7.71 10.85 -1.30
N ASP A 245 9.02 10.66 -1.43
CA ASP A 245 9.97 11.77 -1.57
C ASP A 245 9.80 12.43 -2.94
N CYS A 246 9.98 13.76 -3.04
CA CYS A 246 9.76 14.49 -4.29
C CYS A 246 11.02 14.58 -5.16
N ASN A 247 12.20 14.24 -4.66
CA ASN A 247 13.46 14.56 -5.33
C ASN A 247 13.87 13.55 -6.42
N LEU A 248 14.46 14.07 -7.50
CA LEU A 248 15.09 13.32 -8.58
C LEU A 248 14.18 12.33 -9.34
N TRP A 249 12.87 12.62 -9.39
CA TRP A 249 11.91 11.76 -10.10
C TRP A 249 11.52 12.27 -11.48
N CYS A 250 11.76 13.55 -11.77
CA CYS A 250 11.54 14.09 -13.10
C CYS A 250 12.90 14.06 -13.82
N ILE A 251 13.01 13.23 -14.84
CA ILE A 251 14.23 13.12 -15.64
C ILE A 251 14.06 14.09 -16.81
N GLY A 252 14.74 15.23 -16.77
CA GLY A 252 14.86 16.13 -17.92
C GLY A 252 15.84 15.54 -18.93
N VAL A 253 15.56 15.73 -20.22
CA VAL A 253 16.44 15.32 -21.32
C VAL A 253 16.61 16.46 -22.32
N GLY A 254 17.78 16.53 -22.93
CA GLY A 254 18.13 17.59 -23.88
C GLY A 254 17.96 18.97 -23.26
N ASP A 255 17.21 19.82 -23.94
CA ASP A 255 17.00 21.23 -23.59
C ASP A 255 16.48 21.44 -22.15
N MET A 256 15.60 20.56 -21.66
CA MET A 256 15.08 20.67 -20.30
C MET A 256 16.14 20.32 -19.26
N ALA A 257 17.01 19.35 -19.54
CA ALA A 257 18.11 19.01 -18.63
C ALA A 257 19.04 20.24 -18.47
N ASP A 258 19.39 20.87 -19.59
CA ASP A 258 20.23 22.06 -19.62
C ASP A 258 19.58 23.24 -18.89
N TYR A 259 18.31 23.51 -19.17
CA TYR A 259 17.55 24.55 -18.49
C TYR A 259 17.45 24.31 -16.98
N CYS A 260 17.14 23.08 -16.55
CA CYS A 260 17.04 22.74 -15.14
C CYS A 260 18.38 22.90 -14.42
N ARG A 261 19.49 22.50 -15.04
CA ARG A 261 20.84 22.69 -14.50
C ARG A 261 21.18 24.18 -14.33
N GLU A 262 20.98 24.97 -15.38
CA GLU A 262 21.40 26.37 -15.43
C GLU A 262 20.53 27.30 -14.59
N THR A 263 19.31 26.87 -14.27
CA THR A 263 18.40 27.60 -13.38
C THR A 263 18.34 27.01 -11.96
N GLY A 264 19.23 26.06 -11.63
CA GLY A 264 19.36 25.48 -10.28
C GLY A 264 18.20 24.58 -9.84
N LYS A 265 17.41 24.06 -10.79
CA LYS A 265 16.22 23.20 -10.56
C LYS A 265 16.53 21.70 -10.61
N GLY A 266 17.67 21.32 -11.17
CA GLY A 266 18.08 19.91 -11.33
C GLY A 266 19.58 19.73 -11.33
N VAL A 267 20.00 18.47 -11.37
CA VAL A 267 21.40 18.05 -11.43
C VAL A 267 21.61 17.11 -12.62
N ASP A 268 22.79 17.16 -13.23
CA ASP A 268 23.15 16.21 -14.28
C ASP A 268 23.25 14.80 -13.73
N ILE A 269 22.84 13.84 -14.55
CA ILE A 269 22.94 12.41 -14.25
C ILE A 269 23.44 11.65 -15.48
N THR A 270 24.02 10.48 -15.26
CA THR A 270 24.41 9.58 -16.33
C THR A 270 23.22 8.75 -16.83
N TYR A 271 23.37 8.10 -17.98
CA TYR A 271 22.42 7.11 -18.49
C TYR A 271 22.11 6.03 -17.45
N GLU A 272 23.13 5.46 -16.81
CA GLU A 272 22.95 4.40 -15.80
C GLU A 272 22.19 4.90 -14.56
N GLN A 273 22.47 6.12 -14.11
CA GLN A 273 21.73 6.72 -13.00
C GLN A 273 20.26 6.97 -13.37
N ALA A 274 19.97 7.35 -14.61
CA ALA A 274 18.60 7.48 -15.11
C ALA A 274 17.89 6.12 -15.11
N MET A 275 18.55 5.06 -15.58
CA MET A 275 18.01 3.69 -15.55
C MET A 275 17.74 3.19 -14.13
N ASP A 276 18.61 3.51 -13.16
CA ASP A 276 18.39 3.18 -11.75
C ASP A 276 17.17 3.91 -11.16
N ILE A 277 16.95 5.18 -11.51
CA ILE A 277 15.75 5.94 -11.12
C ILE A 277 14.50 5.29 -11.70
N LEU A 278 14.53 4.92 -12.99
CA LEU A 278 13.41 4.29 -13.70
C LEU A 278 13.06 2.93 -13.10
N LYS A 279 14.08 2.09 -12.84
CA LYS A 279 13.88 0.79 -12.18
C LYS A 279 13.26 0.97 -10.79
N ARG A 280 13.76 1.91 -9.98
CA ARG A 280 13.19 2.21 -8.66
C ARG A 280 11.75 2.71 -8.76
N ALA A 281 11.44 3.51 -9.78
CA ALA A 281 10.08 3.96 -10.06
C ALA A 281 9.17 2.76 -10.37
N GLU A 282 9.60 1.81 -11.20
CA GLU A 282 8.88 0.58 -11.52
C GLU A 282 8.68 -0.34 -10.31
N ASP A 283 9.69 -0.44 -9.44
CA ASP A 283 9.62 -1.17 -8.17
C ASP A 283 8.55 -0.60 -7.24
N ASN A 284 8.39 0.72 -7.23
CA ASN A 284 7.33 1.42 -6.50
C ASN A 284 5.99 1.50 -7.26
N GLY A 285 5.89 1.00 -8.49
CA GLY A 285 4.66 1.04 -9.29
C GLY A 285 4.34 2.39 -9.90
N PHE A 286 5.36 3.21 -10.17
CA PHE A 286 5.21 4.50 -10.84
C PHE A 286 5.20 4.32 -12.36
N VAL A 287 4.45 5.18 -13.04
CA VAL A 287 4.24 5.13 -14.49
C VAL A 287 5.16 6.10 -15.18
N HIS A 288 5.86 5.63 -16.21
CA HIS A 288 6.68 6.45 -17.08
C HIS A 288 5.81 7.22 -18.06
N GLN A 289 6.03 8.52 -18.16
CA GLN A 289 5.35 9.37 -19.12
C GLN A 289 6.32 10.34 -19.77
N VAL A 290 6.10 10.58 -21.06
CA VAL A 290 6.76 11.63 -21.81
C VAL A 290 5.72 12.64 -22.30
N THR A 291 6.21 13.76 -22.77
CA THR A 291 5.39 14.85 -23.29
C THR A 291 5.06 14.61 -24.75
N ASN A 292 3.82 14.85 -25.18
CA ASN A 292 3.42 14.62 -26.58
C ASN A 292 3.26 15.90 -27.42
N ILE A 293 3.60 17.06 -26.84
CA ILE A 293 3.25 18.37 -27.39
C ILE A 293 4.24 18.92 -28.43
N ASP A 294 5.42 18.32 -28.58
CA ASP A 294 6.40 18.71 -29.63
C ASP A 294 6.57 17.65 -30.73
N GLY A 295 5.66 16.64 -30.77
CA GLY A 295 5.62 15.61 -31.80
C GLY A 295 6.55 14.42 -31.55
N GLU A 296 6.62 13.50 -32.51
CA GLU A 296 7.27 12.18 -32.35
C GLU A 296 8.80 12.22 -32.30
N GLY A 297 9.43 13.34 -32.66
CA GLY A 297 10.90 13.45 -32.73
C GLY A 297 11.56 14.07 -31.50
N LYS A 298 10.79 14.63 -30.57
CA LYS A 298 11.30 15.42 -29.44
C LYS A 298 10.47 15.19 -28.17
N ILE A 299 11.17 14.98 -27.06
CA ILE A 299 10.62 14.99 -25.71
C ILE A 299 11.54 15.84 -24.82
N PHE A 300 11.03 16.32 -23.69
CA PHE A 300 11.77 17.18 -22.76
C PHE A 300 11.94 16.51 -21.41
N ALA A 301 11.02 15.62 -21.04
CA ALA A 301 11.09 14.91 -19.78
C ALA A 301 10.57 13.48 -19.89
N ILE A 302 11.09 12.65 -19.00
CA ILE A 302 10.53 11.35 -18.59
C ILE A 302 10.10 11.49 -17.13
N CYS A 303 8.79 11.51 -16.91
CA CYS A 303 8.18 11.65 -15.59
C CYS A 303 7.85 10.28 -14.98
N ASN A 304 8.28 10.07 -13.73
CA ASN A 304 8.06 8.85 -12.94
C ASN A 304 6.85 9.01 -12.00
N CYS A 305 5.66 8.82 -12.53
CA CYS A 305 4.42 9.32 -11.94
C CYS A 305 3.69 8.32 -11.05
N ASN A 306 3.48 8.69 -9.79
CA ASN A 306 2.51 8.04 -8.91
C ASN A 306 1.10 8.59 -9.18
N LEU A 307 0.13 7.72 -9.44
CA LEU A 307 -1.25 8.12 -9.72
C LEU A 307 -1.86 8.99 -8.61
N ASN A 308 -1.52 8.72 -7.34
CA ASN A 308 -2.14 9.39 -6.20
C ASN A 308 -1.90 10.93 -6.21
N ILE A 309 -0.89 11.39 -6.95
CA ILE A 309 -0.40 12.76 -6.91
C ILE A 309 -0.14 13.40 -8.29
N CYS A 310 0.11 12.61 -9.34
CA CYS A 310 0.53 13.12 -10.65
C CYS A 310 -0.56 13.94 -11.35
N ASN A 311 -0.40 15.24 -11.52
CA ASN A 311 -1.45 16.05 -12.12
C ASN A 311 -1.80 15.64 -13.57
N ALA A 312 -0.85 15.13 -14.36
CA ALA A 312 -1.10 14.69 -15.74
C ALA A 312 -1.96 13.41 -15.83
N LEU A 313 -1.54 12.30 -15.17
CA LEU A 313 -2.31 11.06 -15.17
C LEU A 313 -3.69 11.25 -14.54
N ARG A 314 -3.74 12.06 -13.47
CA ARG A 314 -4.97 12.39 -12.77
C ARG A 314 -6.00 12.98 -13.71
N THR A 315 -5.63 13.84 -14.64
CA THR A 315 -6.59 14.45 -15.57
C THR A 315 -7.24 13.39 -16.48
N SER A 316 -6.47 12.41 -16.98
CA SER A 316 -7.02 11.29 -17.75
C SER A 316 -8.01 10.44 -16.93
N GLN A 317 -7.68 10.17 -15.67
CA GLN A 317 -8.55 9.38 -14.79
C GLN A 317 -9.76 10.15 -14.25
N LEU A 318 -9.58 11.44 -13.93
CA LEU A 318 -10.65 12.34 -13.49
C LEU A 318 -11.74 12.42 -14.54
N PHE A 319 -11.39 12.71 -15.79
CA PHE A 319 -12.39 12.81 -16.87
C PHE A 319 -12.82 11.44 -17.42
N ASN A 320 -12.23 10.35 -16.92
CA ASN A 320 -12.42 8.99 -17.42
C ASN A 320 -12.16 8.86 -18.94
N THR A 321 -11.12 9.55 -19.43
CA THR A 321 -10.74 9.56 -20.85
C THR A 321 -9.30 9.07 -21.02
N PRO A 322 -9.09 7.80 -21.38
CA PRO A 322 -7.76 7.20 -21.43
C PRO A 322 -6.90 7.73 -22.59
N ASN A 323 -7.51 8.17 -23.70
CA ASN A 323 -6.82 8.58 -24.93
C ASN A 323 -5.85 9.75 -24.76
N MET A 324 -5.98 10.52 -23.67
CA MET A 324 -5.02 11.57 -23.36
C MET A 324 -3.65 11.06 -22.94
N SER A 325 -3.59 9.89 -22.31
CA SER A 325 -2.37 9.35 -21.70
C SER A 325 -1.97 7.96 -22.16
N ARG A 326 -2.91 7.21 -22.74
CA ARG A 326 -2.71 5.81 -23.13
C ARG A 326 -1.59 5.63 -24.15
N SER A 327 -0.82 4.55 -23.99
CA SER A 327 0.18 4.06 -24.96
C SER A 327 -0.47 3.22 -26.07
N ALA A 328 0.32 2.73 -27.04
CA ALA A 328 -0.19 1.79 -28.05
C ALA A 328 -0.61 0.41 -27.51
N TYR A 329 -0.40 0.16 -26.22
CA TYR A 329 -0.50 -1.16 -25.63
C TYR A 329 -1.71 -1.34 -24.73
N ILE A 330 -2.28 -2.55 -24.77
CA ILE A 330 -3.34 -2.99 -23.86
C ILE A 330 -2.88 -4.26 -23.16
N ALA A 331 -3.23 -4.38 -21.88
CA ALA A 331 -2.94 -5.58 -21.11
C ALA A 331 -4.02 -6.65 -21.34
N HIS A 332 -3.61 -7.89 -21.55
CA HIS A 332 -4.48 -9.05 -21.71
C HIS A 332 -4.09 -10.16 -20.75
N VAL A 333 -5.08 -10.84 -20.17
CA VAL A 333 -4.85 -11.92 -19.21
C VAL A 333 -5.13 -13.26 -19.86
N ASP A 334 -4.15 -14.17 -19.79
CA ASP A 334 -4.37 -15.59 -19.99
C ASP A 334 -4.98 -16.18 -18.71
N LYS A 335 -6.32 -16.36 -18.71
CA LYS A 335 -7.07 -16.91 -17.57
C LYS A 335 -6.57 -18.30 -17.16
N SER A 336 -6.02 -19.10 -18.08
CA SER A 336 -5.56 -20.45 -17.79
C SER A 336 -4.31 -20.45 -16.90
N LYS A 337 -3.39 -19.50 -17.11
CA LYS A 337 -2.18 -19.31 -16.31
C LYS A 337 -2.41 -18.46 -15.06
N CYS A 338 -3.41 -17.58 -15.07
CA CYS A 338 -3.65 -16.65 -13.97
C CYS A 338 -4.02 -17.38 -12.68
N VAL A 339 -3.47 -16.96 -11.54
CA VAL A 339 -3.72 -17.57 -10.22
C VAL A 339 -4.32 -16.58 -9.22
N ALA A 340 -4.86 -15.46 -9.69
CA ALA A 340 -5.45 -14.42 -8.85
C ALA A 340 -4.61 -14.02 -7.62
N CYS A 341 -3.28 -13.95 -7.76
CA CYS A 341 -2.41 -13.55 -6.65
C CYS A 341 -2.67 -12.08 -6.21
N GLY A 342 -3.15 -11.24 -7.14
CA GLY A 342 -3.50 -9.84 -6.90
C GLY A 342 -2.36 -8.84 -7.13
N ARG A 343 -1.13 -9.30 -7.44
CA ARG A 343 0.02 -8.40 -7.65
C ARG A 343 -0.24 -7.35 -8.74
N CYS A 344 -0.74 -7.77 -9.89
CA CYS A 344 -1.06 -6.87 -11.00
C CYS A 344 -2.14 -5.84 -10.66
N VAL A 345 -3.06 -6.18 -9.76
CA VAL A 345 -4.16 -5.32 -9.31
C VAL A 345 -3.64 -4.22 -8.39
N GLU A 346 -2.82 -4.59 -7.40
CA GLU A 346 -2.27 -3.64 -6.42
C GLU A 346 -1.37 -2.57 -7.06
N TYR A 347 -0.68 -2.94 -8.14
CA TYR A 347 0.20 -2.05 -8.91
C TYR A 347 -0.49 -1.37 -10.10
N CYS A 348 -1.78 -1.65 -10.38
CA CYS A 348 -2.45 -1.02 -11.52
C CYS A 348 -2.76 0.45 -11.22
N PRO A 349 -2.13 1.42 -11.90
CA PRO A 349 -2.37 2.84 -11.65
C PRO A 349 -3.78 3.26 -12.09
N ALA A 350 -4.26 2.71 -13.21
CA ALA A 350 -5.57 3.05 -13.72
C ALA A 350 -6.71 2.32 -12.99
N GLY A 351 -6.43 1.37 -12.07
CA GLY A 351 -7.45 0.46 -11.55
C GLY A 351 -8.20 -0.29 -12.67
N ALA A 352 -7.50 -0.56 -13.77
CA ALA A 352 -7.99 -1.28 -14.94
C ALA A 352 -7.93 -2.79 -14.73
N VAL A 353 -7.04 -3.27 -13.85
CA VAL A 353 -6.96 -4.68 -13.48
C VAL A 353 -7.64 -4.87 -12.14
N LYS A 354 -8.58 -5.83 -12.04
CA LYS A 354 -9.23 -6.23 -10.79
C LYS A 354 -9.27 -7.74 -10.66
N LEU A 355 -9.37 -8.24 -9.44
CA LEU A 355 -9.64 -9.65 -9.19
C LEU A 355 -11.10 -9.96 -9.44
N GLY A 356 -11.33 -11.12 -10.05
CA GLY A 356 -12.63 -11.71 -10.29
C GLY A 356 -12.58 -13.24 -10.13
N GLN A 357 -13.68 -13.86 -10.52
CA GLN A 357 -13.90 -15.29 -10.64
C GLN A 357 -13.36 -15.85 -11.96
N LYS A 358 -12.77 -17.05 -11.87
CA LYS A 358 -12.39 -17.87 -13.02
C LYS A 358 -13.40 -18.98 -13.32
N LEU A 359 -14.00 -19.56 -12.28
CA LEU A 359 -14.96 -20.66 -12.43
C LEU A 359 -16.22 -20.19 -13.16
N CYS A 360 -16.89 -21.10 -13.88
CA CYS A 360 -18.20 -20.82 -14.47
C CYS A 360 -19.29 -20.83 -13.41
N HIS A 361 -20.42 -20.19 -13.70
CA HIS A 361 -21.65 -20.30 -12.92
C HIS A 361 -22.18 -21.74 -12.91
N ALA A 362 -23.13 -22.05 -12.03
CA ALA A 362 -23.72 -23.39 -11.94
C ALA A 362 -24.41 -23.83 -13.26
N ASP A 363 -24.87 -22.88 -14.07
CA ASP A 363 -25.46 -23.13 -15.40
C ASP A 363 -24.42 -23.33 -16.53
N GLY A 364 -23.12 -23.26 -16.20
CA GLY A 364 -22.01 -23.41 -17.14
C GLY A 364 -21.58 -22.12 -17.86
N SER A 365 -22.26 -20.99 -17.63
CA SER A 365 -21.89 -19.71 -18.25
C SER A 365 -20.65 -19.09 -17.62
N GLU A 366 -19.83 -18.41 -18.43
CA GLU A 366 -18.68 -17.65 -17.92
C GLU A 366 -19.12 -16.33 -17.27
N GLN A 367 -18.45 -15.96 -16.17
CA GLN A 367 -18.63 -14.65 -15.56
C GLN A 367 -18.17 -13.53 -16.51
N THR A 368 -19.05 -12.56 -16.72
CA THR A 368 -18.75 -11.33 -17.47
C THR A 368 -18.53 -10.15 -16.53
N TYR A 369 -17.77 -9.15 -16.99
CA TYR A 369 -17.38 -8.00 -16.17
C TYR A 369 -17.69 -6.70 -16.90
N PRO A 370 -18.06 -5.63 -16.17
CA PRO A 370 -18.35 -4.34 -16.77
C PRO A 370 -17.07 -3.72 -17.35
N MET A 371 -17.22 -3.05 -18.50
CA MET A 371 -16.18 -2.24 -19.11
C MET A 371 -16.53 -0.76 -18.94
N GLN A 372 -15.54 0.06 -18.62
CA GLN A 372 -15.67 1.51 -18.57
C GLN A 372 -16.23 2.02 -19.91
N PRO A 373 -17.33 2.81 -19.92
CA PRO A 373 -17.78 3.47 -21.14
C PRO A 373 -16.70 4.40 -21.70
N LEU A 374 -16.64 4.56 -23.02
CA LEU A 374 -15.75 5.52 -23.66
C LEU A 374 -16.53 6.71 -24.23
N PRO A 375 -15.91 7.91 -24.32
CA PRO A 375 -16.56 9.06 -24.91
C PRO A 375 -16.86 8.88 -26.40
N ASP A 376 -16.18 7.98 -27.12
CA ASP A 376 -16.26 7.77 -28.58
C ASP A 376 -17.68 7.65 -29.14
N ASN A 377 -18.59 7.02 -28.41
CA ASN A 377 -19.97 6.76 -28.81
C ASN A 377 -21.00 7.21 -27.76
N ASN A 378 -20.57 7.89 -26.69
CA ASN A 378 -21.44 8.33 -25.60
C ASN A 378 -21.38 9.84 -25.41
N SER A 379 -22.51 10.43 -25.01
CA SER A 379 -22.50 11.79 -24.46
C SER A 379 -21.57 11.83 -23.24
N TRP A 380 -20.84 12.93 -23.05
CA TRP A 380 -19.85 13.03 -21.99
C TRP A 380 -20.04 14.36 -21.26
N GLY A 381 -20.23 14.30 -19.96
CA GLY A 381 -20.43 15.43 -19.08
C GLY A 381 -19.92 15.09 -17.68
N GLU A 382 -20.09 16.02 -16.74
CA GLU A 382 -19.52 15.88 -15.39
C GLU A 382 -19.93 14.60 -14.65
N HIS A 383 -21.14 14.09 -14.89
CA HIS A 383 -21.63 12.84 -14.30
C HIS A 383 -20.88 11.59 -14.80
N MET A 384 -20.11 11.69 -15.89
CA MET A 384 -19.23 10.64 -16.39
C MET A 384 -17.81 10.71 -15.82
N TRP A 385 -17.49 11.75 -15.04
CA TRP A 385 -16.17 11.93 -14.43
C TRP A 385 -16.05 11.12 -13.13
N SER A 386 -14.83 10.83 -12.72
CA SER A 386 -14.51 10.13 -11.48
C SER A 386 -13.69 11.03 -10.57
N GLU A 387 -14.32 11.95 -9.84
CA GLU A 387 -13.60 12.89 -8.96
C GLU A 387 -12.80 12.17 -7.84
N ASP A 388 -13.25 10.99 -7.41
CA ASP A 388 -12.66 10.09 -6.44
C ASP A 388 -11.77 8.99 -7.07
N TYR A 389 -11.27 9.18 -8.31
CA TYR A 389 -10.44 8.18 -9.02
C TYR A 389 -9.25 7.69 -8.17
N ARG A 390 -8.70 8.52 -7.26
CA ARG A 390 -7.60 8.13 -6.35
C ARG A 390 -7.98 6.93 -5.50
N ASP A 391 -9.23 6.85 -5.05
CA ASP A 391 -9.73 5.77 -4.21
C ASP A 391 -10.41 4.68 -5.06
N ARG A 392 -11.20 5.05 -6.07
CA ARG A 392 -11.85 4.07 -6.98
C ARG A 392 -10.85 3.21 -7.74
N ASN A 393 -9.68 3.74 -8.09
CA ASN A 393 -8.63 2.96 -8.75
C ASN A 393 -7.93 1.98 -7.79
N ARG A 394 -8.20 2.04 -6.49
CA ARG A 394 -7.68 1.13 -5.46
C ARG A 394 -8.67 0.05 -5.04
N ILE A 395 -9.81 -0.06 -5.71
CA ILE A 395 -10.74 -1.17 -5.55
C ILE A 395 -10.16 -2.41 -6.23
N ASN A 396 -9.75 -3.39 -5.42
CA ASN A 396 -8.99 -4.55 -5.93
C ASN A 396 -9.87 -5.66 -6.52
N CYS A 397 -11.15 -5.71 -6.18
CA CYS A 397 -12.01 -6.85 -6.50
C CYS A 397 -13.30 -6.38 -7.15
N HIS A 398 -13.81 -7.17 -8.10
CA HIS A 398 -15.19 -7.03 -8.56
C HIS A 398 -16.17 -7.53 -7.49
N GLU A 399 -17.40 -7.04 -7.53
CA GLU A 399 -18.47 -7.43 -6.59
C GLU A 399 -18.84 -8.91 -6.69
N THR A 400 -18.62 -9.53 -7.85
CA THR A 400 -18.80 -10.98 -8.07
C THR A 400 -17.79 -11.83 -7.31
N GLY A 401 -16.72 -11.21 -6.79
CA GLY A 401 -15.76 -11.83 -5.90
C GLY A 401 -14.63 -12.58 -6.59
N THR A 402 -13.72 -13.09 -5.76
CA THR A 402 -12.54 -13.87 -6.15
C THR A 402 -12.32 -15.04 -5.20
N SER A 403 -11.14 -15.67 -5.25
CA SER A 403 -10.81 -16.88 -4.51
C SER A 403 -11.11 -16.76 -3.00
N PRO A 404 -11.98 -17.63 -2.44
CA PRO A 404 -12.38 -17.55 -1.04
C PRO A 404 -11.21 -17.63 -0.05
N CYS A 405 -10.18 -18.42 -0.37
CA CYS A 405 -9.02 -18.60 0.49
C CYS A 405 -8.19 -17.31 0.68
N LYS A 406 -8.11 -16.43 -0.34
CA LYS A 406 -7.48 -15.10 -0.22
C LYS A 406 -8.37 -14.17 0.60
N THR A 407 -9.68 -14.19 0.35
CA THR A 407 -10.63 -13.32 1.04
C THR A 407 -10.76 -13.64 2.53
N ALA A 408 -10.78 -14.92 2.90
CA ALA A 408 -10.91 -15.38 4.27
C ALA A 408 -9.63 -15.22 5.11
N CYS A 409 -8.47 -15.14 4.46
CA CYS A 409 -7.20 -14.87 5.14
C CYS A 409 -7.11 -13.38 5.49
N PRO A 410 -6.95 -13.00 6.78
CA PRO A 410 -6.85 -11.59 7.18
C PRO A 410 -5.69 -10.82 6.53
N ALA A 411 -4.60 -11.52 6.20
CA ALA A 411 -3.45 -10.93 5.50
C ALA A 411 -3.58 -10.96 3.96
N HIS A 412 -4.63 -11.58 3.43
CA HIS A 412 -4.90 -11.73 2.00
C HIS A 412 -3.75 -12.37 1.21
N ILE A 413 -3.11 -13.38 1.80
CA ILE A 413 -2.00 -14.14 1.18
C ILE A 413 -2.46 -14.71 -0.17
N ALA A 414 -1.57 -14.68 -1.16
CA ALA A 414 -1.80 -15.21 -2.51
C ALA A 414 -1.79 -16.75 -2.55
N VAL A 415 -2.78 -17.39 -1.90
CA VAL A 415 -2.85 -18.86 -1.71
C VAL A 415 -2.69 -19.63 -3.00
N GLN A 416 -3.51 -19.34 -4.01
CA GLN A 416 -3.44 -20.04 -5.30
C GLN A 416 -2.10 -19.82 -6.01
N GLY A 417 -1.45 -18.67 -5.77
CA GLY A 417 -0.15 -18.34 -6.33
C GLY A 417 0.97 -19.20 -5.74
N TYR A 418 1.08 -19.28 -4.42
CA TYR A 418 2.14 -20.09 -3.82
C TYR A 418 1.88 -21.59 -4.01
N LEU A 419 0.61 -22.04 -4.03
CA LEU A 419 0.28 -23.45 -4.37
C LEU A 419 0.73 -23.78 -5.80
N LYS A 420 0.51 -22.87 -6.76
CA LYS A 420 0.95 -23.05 -8.14
C LYS A 420 2.47 -23.13 -8.24
N LYS A 421 3.22 -22.23 -7.57
CA LYS A 421 4.69 -22.31 -7.54
C LYS A 421 5.19 -23.59 -6.88
N ALA A 422 4.57 -24.02 -5.79
CA ALA A 422 4.90 -25.28 -5.12
C ALA A 422 4.63 -26.50 -6.03
N SER A 423 3.54 -26.50 -6.81
CA SER A 423 3.27 -27.56 -7.79
C SER A 423 4.33 -27.68 -8.88
N GLU A 424 5.10 -26.61 -9.11
CA GLU A 424 6.20 -26.53 -10.09
C GLU A 424 7.57 -26.77 -9.45
N GLY A 425 7.64 -27.12 -8.16
CA GLY A 425 8.90 -27.26 -7.41
C GLY A 425 9.61 -25.93 -7.12
N LYS A 426 8.97 -24.78 -7.39
CA LYS A 426 9.56 -23.44 -7.23
C LYS A 426 9.32 -22.90 -5.81
N TYR A 427 9.84 -23.60 -4.81
CA TYR A 427 9.52 -23.32 -3.40
C TYR A 427 10.03 -21.97 -2.90
N ARG A 428 11.17 -21.48 -3.40
CA ARG A 428 11.68 -20.14 -3.06
C ARG A 428 10.75 -19.03 -3.56
N GLU A 429 10.26 -19.14 -4.80
CA GLU A 429 9.28 -18.19 -5.35
C GLU A 429 7.92 -18.30 -4.65
N ALA A 430 7.52 -19.51 -4.23
CA ALA A 430 6.32 -19.71 -3.42
C ALA A 430 6.45 -19.01 -2.06
N LEU A 431 7.63 -19.09 -1.44
CA LEU A 431 7.94 -18.44 -0.17
C LEU A 431 7.93 -16.92 -0.28
N GLU A 432 8.53 -16.35 -1.33
CA GLU A 432 8.45 -14.91 -1.64
C GLU A 432 6.99 -14.42 -1.68
N LEU A 433 6.10 -15.15 -2.37
CA LEU A 433 4.69 -14.80 -2.46
C LEU A 433 3.98 -14.80 -1.09
N ILE A 434 4.36 -15.70 -0.19
CA ILE A 434 3.82 -15.73 1.17
C ILE A 434 4.38 -14.56 1.98
N LYS A 435 5.69 -14.34 1.94
CA LYS A 435 6.40 -13.34 2.76
C LYS A 435 6.05 -11.89 2.46
N ARG A 436 5.51 -11.64 1.27
CA ARG A 436 4.92 -10.34 0.94
C ARG A 436 3.79 -9.95 1.88
N GLU A 437 3.03 -10.93 2.39
CA GLU A 437 1.83 -10.70 3.20
C GLU A 437 1.90 -11.28 4.60
N ASN A 438 2.85 -12.18 4.85
CA ASN A 438 3.05 -12.79 6.14
C ASN A 438 4.55 -12.90 6.44
N PRO A 439 5.09 -12.11 7.39
CA PRO A 439 6.49 -12.21 7.79
C PRO A 439 6.80 -13.42 8.67
N PHE A 440 5.77 -14.18 9.08
CA PHE A 440 5.88 -15.38 9.91
C PHE A 440 5.25 -16.62 9.24
N PRO A 441 5.64 -16.99 8.01
CA PRO A 441 5.07 -18.15 7.32
C PRO A 441 5.24 -19.48 8.07
N ALA A 442 6.39 -19.72 8.71
CA ALA A 442 6.73 -20.97 9.41
C ALA A 442 6.00 -21.09 10.75
N VAL A 443 5.86 -19.99 11.50
CA VAL A 443 4.96 -19.92 12.67
C VAL A 443 3.52 -20.17 12.23
N CYS A 444 3.02 -19.44 11.22
CA CYS A 444 1.64 -19.62 10.77
C CYS A 444 1.39 -21.02 10.18
N GLY A 445 2.39 -21.71 9.65
CA GLY A 445 2.24 -23.11 9.20
C GLY A 445 2.01 -24.11 10.34
N ARG A 446 2.17 -23.69 11.59
CA ARG A 446 2.00 -24.52 12.80
C ARG A 446 0.77 -24.13 13.61
N ILE A 447 0.42 -22.84 13.66
CA ILE A 447 -0.60 -22.32 14.59
C ILE A 447 -1.76 -21.58 13.92
N CYS A 448 -1.83 -21.53 12.59
CA CYS A 448 -2.91 -20.84 11.90
C CYS A 448 -4.25 -21.54 12.16
N ASN A 449 -5.32 -20.75 12.23
CA ASN A 449 -6.69 -21.25 12.38
C ASN A 449 -7.34 -21.72 11.06
N ARG A 450 -6.59 -21.68 9.95
CA ARG A 450 -6.98 -22.25 8.66
C ARG A 450 -8.33 -21.75 8.09
N ARG A 451 -8.73 -20.50 8.36
CA ARG A 451 -9.93 -19.86 7.72
C ARG A 451 -9.94 -19.99 6.18
N CYS A 452 -8.76 -20.03 5.57
CA CYS A 452 -8.60 -20.23 4.13
C CYS A 452 -9.00 -21.65 3.66
N GLU A 453 -8.84 -22.67 4.51
CA GLU A 453 -9.31 -24.03 4.28
C GLU A 453 -10.81 -24.15 4.55
N ASP A 454 -11.31 -23.50 5.62
CA ASP A 454 -12.75 -23.47 5.95
C ASP A 454 -13.58 -22.86 4.81
N ALA A 455 -13.08 -21.79 4.19
CA ALA A 455 -13.72 -21.13 3.06
C ALA A 455 -13.42 -21.79 1.71
N CYS A 456 -12.57 -22.82 1.67
CA CYS A 456 -12.10 -23.38 0.41
C CYS A 456 -13.26 -23.94 -0.44
N THR A 457 -13.39 -23.45 -1.67
CA THR A 457 -14.40 -23.94 -2.62
C THR A 457 -14.38 -25.46 -2.79
N ARG A 458 -13.20 -26.09 -2.72
CA ARG A 458 -13.09 -27.55 -2.82
C ARG A 458 -13.78 -28.29 -1.67
N GLY A 459 -13.86 -27.67 -0.49
CA GLY A 459 -14.52 -28.23 0.69
C GLY A 459 -16.03 -28.39 0.55
N THR A 460 -16.68 -27.71 -0.40
CA THR A 460 -18.11 -27.93 -0.70
C THR A 460 -18.37 -29.15 -1.57
N ILE A 461 -17.31 -29.74 -2.16
CA ILE A 461 -17.37 -30.91 -3.04
C ILE A 461 -16.90 -32.17 -2.30
N ASP A 462 -15.71 -32.11 -1.70
CA ASP A 462 -15.15 -33.20 -0.89
C ASP A 462 -14.40 -32.69 0.35
N ASN A 463 -13.07 -32.55 0.30
CA ASN A 463 -12.23 -32.04 1.37
C ASN A 463 -11.43 -30.85 0.85
N ALA A 464 -11.33 -29.80 1.66
CA ALA A 464 -10.49 -28.65 1.37
C ALA A 464 -9.04 -29.06 1.01
N VAL A 465 -8.37 -28.17 0.27
CA VAL A 465 -6.92 -28.28 0.06
C VAL A 465 -6.23 -28.06 1.41
N SER A 466 -5.21 -28.85 1.74
CA SER A 466 -4.32 -28.68 2.91
C SER A 466 -3.37 -27.50 2.72
N ILE A 467 -3.95 -26.31 2.57
CA ILE A 467 -3.29 -25.02 2.32
C ILE A 467 -2.23 -24.72 3.38
N ASP A 468 -2.53 -25.02 4.65
CA ASP A 468 -1.65 -24.78 5.78
C ASP A 468 -0.46 -25.74 5.82
N ALA A 469 -0.68 -27.03 5.51
CA ALA A 469 0.37 -28.04 5.47
C ALA A 469 1.37 -27.79 4.32
N VAL A 470 0.86 -27.37 3.14
CA VAL A 470 1.73 -26.95 2.03
C VAL A 470 2.50 -25.68 2.41
N LYS A 471 1.88 -24.71 3.09
CA LYS A 471 2.56 -23.52 3.60
C LYS A 471 3.66 -23.88 4.59
N LYS A 472 3.41 -24.81 5.54
CA LYS A 472 4.41 -25.31 6.48
C LYS A 472 5.63 -25.86 5.74
N PHE A 473 5.41 -26.77 4.77
CA PHE A 473 6.49 -27.31 3.94
C PHE A 473 7.32 -26.22 3.24
N ILE A 474 6.66 -25.26 2.58
CA ILE A 474 7.35 -24.16 1.89
C ILE A 474 8.17 -23.32 2.87
N ALA A 475 7.59 -23.03 4.04
CA ALA A 475 8.16 -22.15 5.04
C ALA A 475 9.31 -22.76 5.83
N GLU A 476 9.48 -24.09 5.85
CA GLU A 476 10.65 -24.73 6.46
C GLU A 476 11.98 -24.24 5.84
N GLN A 477 11.96 -23.76 4.59
CA GLN A 477 13.13 -23.13 3.97
C GLN A 477 13.66 -21.93 4.76
N ASP A 478 12.82 -21.19 5.49
CA ASP A 478 13.26 -20.06 6.31
C ASP A 478 14.01 -20.46 7.57
N LEU A 479 13.88 -21.72 7.98
CA LEU A 479 14.58 -22.25 9.15
C LEU A 479 16.05 -22.58 8.86
N ASN A 480 16.44 -22.53 7.58
CA ASN A 480 17.81 -22.72 7.15
C ASN A 480 18.36 -21.42 6.53
N ASP A 481 19.42 -20.90 7.12
CA ASP A 481 20.11 -19.68 6.71
C ASP A 481 20.58 -19.70 5.23
N GLU A 482 20.85 -20.88 4.66
CA GLU A 482 21.24 -21.01 3.25
C GLU A 482 20.07 -20.83 2.28
N HIS A 483 18.83 -20.99 2.74
CA HIS A 483 17.64 -21.06 1.89
C HIS A 483 16.57 -20.03 2.24
N ARG A 484 16.71 -19.35 3.39
CA ARG A 484 15.80 -18.28 3.82
C ARG A 484 15.63 -17.20 2.76
N PHE A 485 14.43 -16.62 2.72
CA PHE A 485 14.12 -15.50 1.84
C PHE A 485 14.10 -14.19 2.63
N VAL A 486 15.05 -13.30 2.34
CA VAL A 486 15.05 -11.93 2.85
C VAL A 486 14.41 -11.02 1.80
N PRO A 487 13.27 -10.37 2.11
CA PRO A 487 12.62 -9.48 1.16
C PRO A 487 13.49 -8.29 0.76
N GLU A 488 13.35 -7.88 -0.50
CA GLU A 488 14.00 -6.67 -1.00
C GLU A 488 13.44 -5.42 -0.34
N ILE A 489 14.32 -4.45 -0.08
CA ILE A 489 13.96 -3.13 0.44
C ILE A 489 13.60 -2.22 -0.73
N VAL A 490 12.35 -1.76 -0.77
CA VAL A 490 11.82 -0.88 -1.81
C VAL A 490 11.54 0.48 -1.19
N VAL A 491 12.26 1.51 -1.66
CA VAL A 491 12.17 2.87 -1.12
C VAL A 491 11.61 3.81 -2.17
N ALA A 492 10.57 4.56 -1.81
CA ALA A 492 9.99 5.64 -2.63
C ALA A 492 10.81 6.95 -2.52
N SER A 493 12.14 6.85 -2.58
CA SER A 493 13.06 7.98 -2.62
C SER A 493 14.33 7.66 -3.40
N ASN A 494 14.86 8.66 -4.09
CA ASN A 494 16.17 8.62 -4.75
C ASN A 494 17.31 9.11 -3.85
N LEU A 495 17.02 9.54 -2.63
CA LEU A 495 17.99 10.04 -1.64
C LEU A 495 18.45 8.96 -0.64
N GLY A 496 18.03 7.71 -0.86
CA GLY A 496 18.37 6.57 -0.01
C GLY A 496 17.25 6.24 0.99
N ARG A 497 17.62 5.50 2.04
CA ARG A 497 16.71 5.05 3.11
C ARG A 497 16.24 6.20 4.00
N TRP A 498 15.08 6.03 4.62
CA TRP A 498 14.48 7.02 5.51
C TRP A 498 15.31 7.19 6.79
N LYS A 499 15.46 8.44 7.24
CA LYS A 499 16.23 8.79 8.45
C LYS A 499 15.35 8.94 9.68
N GLU A 500 14.05 9.09 9.48
CA GLU A 500 13.09 9.29 10.53
C GLU A 500 12.95 8.03 11.39
N LYS A 501 13.03 8.21 12.71
CA LYS A 501 12.98 7.10 13.67
C LYS A 501 11.53 6.78 14.04
N ILE A 502 11.17 5.50 13.99
CA ILE A 502 9.85 5.00 14.39
C ILE A 502 10.04 3.98 15.51
N ALA A 503 9.29 4.15 16.61
CA ALA A 503 9.30 3.25 17.75
C ALA A 503 8.12 2.29 17.67
N VAL A 504 8.41 0.99 17.76
CA VAL A 504 7.41 -0.06 17.91
C VAL A 504 7.49 -0.58 19.34
N ILE A 505 6.39 -0.58 20.07
CA ILE A 505 6.34 -0.91 21.50
C ILE A 505 5.61 -2.24 21.64
N GLY A 506 6.35 -3.30 21.95
CA GLY A 506 5.90 -4.70 21.96
C GLY A 506 6.49 -5.49 20.80
N GLY A 507 7.26 -6.53 21.12
CA GLY A 507 7.88 -7.46 20.17
C GLY A 507 7.02 -8.68 19.87
N GLY A 508 5.68 -8.55 19.87
CA GLY A 508 4.76 -9.61 19.43
C GLY A 508 4.50 -9.60 17.92
N PRO A 509 3.62 -10.47 17.40
CA PRO A 509 3.32 -10.56 15.97
C PRO A 509 2.97 -9.22 15.33
N ALA A 510 2.07 -8.43 15.93
CA ALA A 510 1.68 -7.12 15.38
C ALA A 510 2.87 -6.15 15.29
N GLY A 511 3.65 -6.01 16.37
CA GLY A 511 4.79 -5.11 16.40
C GLY A 511 5.90 -5.53 15.45
N LEU A 512 6.27 -6.80 15.45
CA LEU A 512 7.30 -7.34 14.56
C LEU A 512 6.88 -7.30 13.09
N SER A 513 5.61 -7.56 12.77
CA SER A 513 5.09 -7.37 11.41
C SER A 513 5.15 -5.91 10.98
N CYS A 514 4.76 -4.98 11.86
CA CYS A 514 4.89 -3.55 11.57
C CYS A 514 6.35 -3.16 11.29
N ALA A 515 7.29 -3.62 12.11
CA ALA A 515 8.72 -3.37 11.93
C ALA A 515 9.25 -3.97 10.62
N PHE A 516 8.84 -5.19 10.27
CA PHE A 516 9.18 -5.84 8.99
C PHE A 516 8.75 -4.99 7.78
N TYR A 517 7.49 -4.53 7.75
CA TYR A 517 6.98 -3.73 6.64
C TYR A 517 7.56 -2.31 6.59
N LEU A 518 7.88 -1.72 7.75
CA LEU A 518 8.64 -0.46 7.80
C LEU A 518 10.07 -0.64 7.27
N ALA A 519 10.75 -1.73 7.63
CA ALA A 519 12.08 -2.05 7.11
C ALA A 519 12.05 -2.26 5.59
N GLN A 520 11.05 -2.97 5.07
CA GLN A 520 10.83 -3.14 3.63
C GLN A 520 10.63 -1.80 2.92
N LYS A 521 9.95 -0.83 3.54
CA LYS A 521 9.77 0.54 3.02
C LYS A 521 11.02 1.43 3.16
N GLY A 522 12.10 0.91 3.74
CA GLY A 522 13.40 1.60 3.86
C GLY A 522 13.70 2.22 5.22
N TYR A 523 12.88 2.02 6.26
CA TYR A 523 13.18 2.53 7.61
C TYR A 523 14.13 1.62 8.39
N TYR A 524 14.67 2.12 9.50
CA TYR A 524 15.34 1.34 10.55
C TYR A 524 14.50 1.39 11.83
N PRO A 525 13.39 0.65 11.91
CA PRO A 525 12.50 0.73 13.07
C PRO A 525 13.15 0.10 14.30
N THR A 526 12.89 0.69 15.47
CA THR A 526 13.31 0.13 16.76
C THR A 526 12.10 -0.48 17.47
N VAL A 527 12.18 -1.77 17.78
CA VAL A 527 11.21 -2.50 18.60
C VAL A 527 11.69 -2.48 20.06
N PHE A 528 10.85 -2.01 20.97
CA PHE A 528 11.06 -2.06 22.41
C PHE A 528 10.23 -3.20 23.00
N GLU A 529 10.89 -4.22 23.54
CA GLU A 529 10.28 -5.41 24.11
C GLU A 529 10.61 -5.50 25.60
N LYS A 530 9.58 -5.62 26.44
CA LYS A 530 9.76 -5.64 27.90
C LYS A 530 10.39 -6.93 28.42
N ASN A 531 10.15 -8.05 27.75
CA ASN A 531 10.68 -9.34 28.16
C ASN A 531 12.07 -9.60 27.55
N GLU A 532 12.71 -10.67 27.99
CA GLU A 532 14.09 -11.03 27.63
C GLU A 532 14.26 -11.41 26.15
N ARG A 533 13.19 -11.94 25.54
CA ARG A 533 13.09 -12.36 24.14
C ARG A 533 11.90 -11.72 23.43
N ALA A 534 12.06 -11.43 22.14
CA ALA A 534 10.97 -11.04 21.26
C ALA A 534 10.12 -12.26 20.83
N GLY A 535 8.99 -12.00 20.18
CA GLY A 535 7.99 -12.98 19.73
C GLY A 535 6.66 -12.90 20.49
N GLY A 536 6.59 -12.14 21.60
CA GLY A 536 5.36 -11.94 22.38
C GLY A 536 4.67 -13.26 22.75
N MET A 537 3.35 -13.36 22.58
CA MET A 537 2.59 -14.57 22.91
C MET A 537 3.00 -15.82 22.13
N LEU A 538 3.67 -15.69 20.97
CA LEU A 538 4.26 -16.84 20.28
C LEU A 538 5.34 -17.51 21.14
N THR A 539 6.15 -16.69 21.81
CA THR A 539 7.27 -17.16 22.64
C THR A 539 6.80 -17.53 24.04
N TYR A 540 5.98 -16.69 24.66
CA TYR A 540 5.61 -16.83 26.07
C TYR A 540 4.29 -17.59 26.30
N GLY A 541 3.37 -17.57 25.34
CA GLY A 541 2.03 -18.18 25.51
C GLY A 541 1.94 -19.59 24.92
N ILE A 542 2.39 -19.78 23.68
CA ILE A 542 2.20 -21.03 22.95
C ILE A 542 3.26 -22.07 23.39
N PRO A 543 2.90 -23.31 23.75
CA PRO A 543 3.88 -24.34 24.13
C PRO A 543 4.78 -24.83 23.00
N SER A 544 6.00 -25.28 23.32
CA SER A 544 6.98 -25.76 22.34
C SER A 544 6.54 -27.00 21.54
N TYR A 545 5.64 -27.83 22.07
CA TYR A 545 5.11 -29.00 21.33
C TYR A 545 4.16 -28.61 20.19
N LYS A 546 3.75 -27.33 20.14
CA LYS A 546 2.99 -26.73 19.01
C LYS A 546 3.87 -25.80 18.19
N LEU A 547 4.74 -25.03 18.85
CA LEU A 547 5.58 -24.03 18.21
C LEU A 547 6.93 -23.91 18.92
N ASP A 548 7.95 -24.57 18.34
CA ASP A 548 9.33 -24.45 18.77
C ASP A 548 9.78 -22.98 18.71
N LYS A 549 10.50 -22.54 19.75
CA LYS A 549 11.03 -21.18 19.87
C LYS A 549 12.08 -20.86 18.82
N LYS A 550 12.81 -21.87 18.33
CA LYS A 550 13.77 -21.71 17.23
C LYS A 550 13.11 -21.27 15.92
N VAL A 551 11.88 -21.73 15.67
CA VAL A 551 11.10 -21.31 14.49
C VAL A 551 10.80 -19.80 14.56
N ILE A 552 10.43 -19.33 15.74
CA ILE A 552 10.15 -17.91 15.98
C ILE A 552 11.43 -17.09 15.82
N ASP A 553 12.53 -17.53 16.43
CA ASP A 553 13.82 -16.83 16.38
C ASP A 553 14.31 -16.69 14.93
N ALA A 554 14.24 -17.77 14.12
CA ALA A 554 14.67 -17.76 12.73
C ALA A 554 13.93 -16.71 11.87
N GLU A 555 12.61 -16.57 12.06
CA GLU A 555 11.83 -15.56 11.35
C GLU A 555 12.09 -14.13 11.86
N ILE A 556 12.42 -13.97 13.14
CA ILE A 556 12.85 -12.69 13.71
C ILE A 556 14.23 -12.27 13.20
N ASP A 557 15.15 -13.21 13.01
CA ASP A 557 16.50 -12.93 12.49
C ASP A 557 16.46 -12.31 11.10
N ILE A 558 15.51 -12.71 10.26
CA ILE A 558 15.27 -12.11 8.94
C ILE A 558 14.91 -10.62 9.07
N MET A 559 14.15 -10.25 10.10
CA MET A 559 13.84 -8.84 10.36
C MET A 559 15.09 -8.07 10.80
N ARG A 560 15.96 -8.69 11.60
CA ARG A 560 17.25 -8.10 11.99
C ARG A 560 18.14 -7.89 10.77
N GLU A 561 18.21 -8.85 9.85
CA GLU A 561 18.95 -8.75 8.58
C GLU A 561 18.45 -7.59 7.70
N MET A 562 17.14 -7.28 7.72
CA MET A 562 16.56 -6.12 7.03
C MET A 562 16.88 -4.77 7.71
N GLY A 563 17.41 -4.79 8.92
CA GLY A 563 17.79 -3.61 9.70
C GLY A 563 16.80 -3.21 10.80
N VAL A 564 15.92 -4.12 11.24
CA VAL A 564 15.08 -3.91 12.44
C VAL A 564 15.96 -4.02 13.69
N GLU A 565 15.95 -2.99 14.53
CA GLU A 565 16.61 -3.01 15.83
C GLU A 565 15.61 -3.52 16.89
N ILE A 566 15.99 -4.52 17.69
CA ILE A 566 15.12 -5.08 18.73
C ILE A 566 15.82 -4.93 20.09
N LYS A 567 15.26 -4.10 20.96
CA LYS A 567 15.73 -3.85 22.33
C LYS A 567 14.85 -4.63 23.31
N THR A 568 15.36 -5.77 23.77
CA THR A 568 14.71 -6.59 24.80
C THR A 568 15.02 -6.08 26.20
N GLY A 569 14.21 -6.47 27.18
CA GLY A 569 14.33 -6.02 28.57
C GLY A 569 14.04 -4.54 28.80
N VAL A 570 13.36 -3.86 27.87
CA VAL A 570 13.03 -2.43 27.97
C VAL A 570 11.51 -2.26 28.03
N GLU A 571 11.00 -1.83 29.19
CA GLU A 571 9.59 -1.54 29.41
C GLU A 571 9.31 -0.04 29.24
N VAL A 572 8.65 0.31 28.12
CA VAL A 572 8.22 1.70 27.89
C VAL A 572 7.09 2.05 28.85
N GLY A 573 7.21 3.19 29.53
CA GLY A 573 6.41 3.59 30.68
C GLY A 573 7.15 3.44 32.01
N LYS A 574 8.21 2.62 32.07
CA LYS A 574 9.00 2.38 33.28
C LYS A 574 10.47 2.74 33.10
N ASP A 575 11.15 2.10 32.15
CA ASP A 575 12.58 2.31 31.88
C ASP A 575 12.82 3.52 30.98
N VAL A 576 11.87 3.79 30.07
CA VAL A 576 11.84 4.96 29.19
C VAL A 576 10.40 5.37 28.93
N THR A 577 10.12 6.67 28.78
CA THR A 577 8.78 7.19 28.45
C THR A 577 8.66 7.56 26.98
N ILE A 578 7.43 7.63 26.45
CA ILE A 578 7.18 8.15 25.09
C ILE A 578 7.75 9.56 24.93
N GLY A 579 7.64 10.41 25.96
CA GLY A 579 8.23 11.76 25.96
C GLY A 579 9.75 11.74 25.75
N GLN A 580 10.48 10.90 26.50
CA GLN A 580 11.92 10.74 26.33
C GLN A 580 12.30 10.18 24.95
N LEU A 581 11.49 9.28 24.39
CA LEU A 581 11.72 8.79 23.02
C LEU A 581 11.52 9.91 21.98
N ARG A 582 10.52 10.79 22.15
CA ARG A 582 10.36 11.97 21.28
C ARG A 582 11.62 12.86 21.32
N GLU A 583 12.17 13.09 22.52
CA GLU A 583 13.43 13.83 22.70
C GLU A 583 14.63 13.15 22.00
N GLN A 584 14.65 11.81 21.94
CA GLN A 584 15.62 11.02 21.17
C GLN A 584 15.36 11.00 19.64
N GLY A 585 14.40 11.81 19.16
CA GLY A 585 14.11 12.01 17.75
C GLY A 585 13.12 11.02 17.14
N TYR A 586 12.47 10.15 17.93
CA TYR A 586 11.39 9.30 17.43
C TYR A 586 10.18 10.16 17.01
N LYS A 587 9.66 9.90 15.81
CA LYS A 587 8.61 10.69 15.16
C LYS A 587 7.22 10.07 15.30
N ALA A 588 7.15 8.75 15.46
CA ALA A 588 5.89 8.02 15.60
C ALA A 588 6.06 6.76 16.44
N PHE A 589 4.96 6.31 17.04
CA PHE A 589 4.89 5.22 18.00
C PHE A 589 3.79 4.24 17.60
N TYR A 590 4.12 2.95 17.51
CA TYR A 590 3.14 1.89 17.36
C TYR A 590 3.07 1.05 18.63
N VAL A 591 1.96 1.14 19.35
CA VAL A 591 1.72 0.41 20.58
C VAL A 591 1.06 -0.92 20.26
N ALA A 592 1.85 -1.98 20.32
CA ALA A 592 1.50 -3.35 19.99
C ALA A 592 1.82 -4.33 21.12
N ILE A 593 1.60 -3.88 22.37
CA ILE A 593 1.97 -4.64 23.56
C ILE A 593 1.16 -5.95 23.71
N GLY A 594 -0.04 -6.03 23.15
CA GLY A 594 -0.97 -7.16 23.28
C GLY A 594 -1.77 -7.16 24.59
N CYS A 595 -2.25 -8.35 25.00
CA CYS A 595 -2.96 -8.58 26.27
C CYS A 595 -2.15 -9.52 27.18
N GLN A 596 -1.28 -8.97 28.02
CA GLN A 596 -0.22 -9.72 28.73
C GLN A 596 -0.65 -10.26 30.08
N GLY A 597 -1.75 -9.76 30.64
CA GLY A 597 -2.29 -10.21 31.91
C GLY A 597 -3.31 -11.33 31.75
N GLY A 598 -3.51 -12.12 32.80
CA GLY A 598 -4.64 -13.05 32.92
C GLY A 598 -5.82 -12.42 33.65
N ARG A 599 -6.98 -13.09 33.62
CA ARG A 599 -8.17 -12.73 34.41
C ARG A 599 -8.50 -13.83 35.41
N LEU A 600 -8.99 -13.41 36.57
CA LEU A 600 -9.53 -14.27 37.62
C LEU A 600 -11.06 -14.10 37.70
N PRO A 601 -11.81 -15.12 38.14
CA PRO A 601 -13.28 -15.14 38.05
C PRO A 601 -13.99 -14.25 39.09
N GLY A 602 -13.28 -13.72 40.07
CA GLY A 602 -13.86 -12.93 41.16
C GLY A 602 -14.60 -13.77 42.21
N VAL A 603 -14.16 -15.02 42.44
CA VAL A 603 -14.81 -15.93 43.40
C VAL A 603 -14.05 -15.98 44.73
N PRO A 604 -14.72 -16.31 45.85
CA PRO A 604 -14.05 -16.48 47.14
C PRO A 604 -12.89 -17.48 47.06
N GLY A 605 -11.78 -17.19 47.75
CA GLY A 605 -10.60 -18.05 47.83
C GLY A 605 -9.66 -18.04 46.62
N GLN A 606 -9.96 -17.27 45.57
CA GLN A 606 -9.13 -17.25 44.34
C GLN A 606 -7.70 -16.71 44.54
N GLU A 607 -7.43 -16.02 45.65
CA GLU A 607 -6.11 -15.43 45.98
C GLU A 607 -5.14 -16.45 46.60
N ALA A 608 -5.52 -17.74 46.65
CA ALA A 608 -4.68 -18.79 47.20
C ALA A 608 -3.35 -18.92 46.45
N SER A 609 -2.28 -19.24 47.18
CA SER A 609 -0.90 -19.20 46.66
C SER A 609 -0.60 -20.16 45.49
N ASN A 610 -1.38 -21.24 45.35
CA ASN A 610 -1.28 -22.23 44.28
C ASN A 610 -2.32 -22.03 43.16
N VAL A 611 -3.08 -20.94 43.19
CA VAL A 611 -3.94 -20.47 42.09
C VAL A 611 -3.10 -19.57 41.17
N THR A 612 -3.25 -19.74 39.86
CA THR A 612 -2.61 -18.86 38.87
C THR A 612 -3.48 -18.67 37.63
N THR A 613 -3.11 -17.73 36.78
CA THR A 613 -3.73 -17.58 35.46
C THR A 613 -2.97 -18.41 34.43
N ALA A 614 -3.65 -18.86 33.39
CA ALA A 614 -3.01 -19.63 32.32
C ALA A 614 -1.90 -18.83 31.61
N VAL A 615 -2.06 -17.51 31.47
CA VAL A 615 -1.03 -16.64 30.86
C VAL A 615 0.28 -16.68 31.66
N GLU A 616 0.18 -16.54 32.98
CA GLU A 616 1.34 -16.61 33.87
C GLU A 616 1.94 -18.02 33.92
N PHE A 617 1.10 -19.04 34.07
CA PHE A 617 1.52 -20.44 34.09
C PHE A 617 2.29 -20.84 32.82
N LEU A 618 1.71 -20.55 31.65
CA LEU A 618 2.32 -20.88 30.35
C LEU A 618 3.60 -20.08 30.11
N LYS A 619 3.65 -18.81 30.51
CA LYS A 619 4.88 -18.02 30.47
C LYS A 619 5.99 -18.68 31.28
N ASN A 620 5.70 -19.04 32.53
CA ASN A 620 6.68 -19.69 33.40
C ASN A 620 7.13 -21.04 32.84
N ALA A 621 6.21 -21.83 32.28
CA ALA A 621 6.52 -23.10 31.63
C ALA A 621 7.44 -22.91 30.41
N ASN A 622 7.10 -21.98 29.51
CA ASN A 622 7.87 -21.71 28.30
C ASN A 622 9.25 -21.08 28.58
N CYS A 623 9.40 -20.37 29.70
CA CYS A 623 10.67 -19.80 30.13
C CYS A 623 11.52 -20.76 30.99
N GLY A 624 11.10 -22.02 31.19
CA GLY A 624 11.84 -22.97 32.03
C GLY A 624 11.86 -22.60 33.52
N GLN A 625 10.90 -21.78 33.96
CA GLN A 625 10.80 -21.27 35.34
C GLN A 625 9.94 -22.17 36.24
N MET A 626 9.46 -23.31 35.71
CA MET A 626 8.74 -24.30 36.50
C MET A 626 9.71 -25.04 37.44
N GLN A 627 9.40 -25.02 38.74
CA GLN A 627 10.20 -25.71 39.75
C GLN A 627 9.83 -27.19 39.80
N GLY A 628 10.66 -28.05 39.21
CA GLY A 628 10.48 -29.51 39.24
C GLY A 628 9.27 -30.00 38.44
N LYS A 629 8.90 -31.28 38.65
CA LYS A 629 7.69 -31.86 38.05
C LYS A 629 6.46 -31.32 38.77
N LEU A 630 5.39 -31.08 38.01
CA LEU A 630 4.08 -30.79 38.58
C LEU A 630 3.58 -32.04 39.30
N SER A 631 3.12 -31.92 40.55
CA SER A 631 2.60 -33.04 41.35
C SER A 631 1.15 -32.78 41.76
N GLY A 632 0.38 -33.84 41.99
CA GLY A 632 -0.99 -33.74 42.48
C GLY A 632 -2.06 -33.55 41.40
N GLU A 633 -3.26 -33.16 41.82
CA GLU A 633 -4.42 -32.90 40.97
C GLU A 633 -4.44 -31.44 40.49
N VAL A 634 -4.51 -31.25 39.18
CA VAL A 634 -4.58 -29.92 38.55
C VAL A 634 -5.96 -29.70 37.97
N VAL A 635 -6.57 -28.57 38.34
CA VAL A 635 -7.84 -28.13 37.74
C VAL A 635 -7.60 -26.92 36.85
N VAL A 636 -7.97 -27.03 35.58
CA VAL A 636 -7.90 -25.94 34.59
C VAL A 636 -9.32 -25.46 34.29
N VAL A 637 -9.55 -24.14 34.34
CA VAL A 637 -10.87 -23.55 34.11
C VAL A 637 -10.87 -22.69 32.85
N GLY A 638 -11.55 -23.13 31.79
CA GLY A 638 -11.71 -22.43 30.51
C GLY A 638 -11.94 -23.40 29.35
N GLY A 639 -12.56 -22.91 28.27
CA GLY A 639 -12.93 -23.73 27.09
C GLY A 639 -12.12 -23.48 25.81
N GLY A 640 -11.23 -22.49 25.79
CA GLY A 640 -10.46 -22.10 24.59
C GLY A 640 -9.06 -22.71 24.50
N ASN A 641 -8.33 -22.42 23.41
CA ASN A 641 -7.00 -22.99 23.13
C ASN A 641 -5.99 -22.78 24.28
N VAL A 642 -6.05 -21.63 24.96
CA VAL A 642 -5.19 -21.35 26.12
C VAL A 642 -5.44 -22.33 27.28
N ALA A 643 -6.69 -22.75 27.49
CA ALA A 643 -7.04 -23.75 28.50
C ALA A 643 -6.52 -25.13 28.11
N ILE A 644 -6.66 -25.51 26.83
CA ILE A 644 -6.09 -26.75 26.28
C ILE A 644 -4.58 -26.78 26.48
N ASP A 645 -3.89 -25.69 26.17
CA ASP A 645 -2.45 -25.60 26.33
C ASP A 645 -2.02 -25.72 27.79
N ALA A 646 -2.70 -25.01 28.70
CA ALA A 646 -2.41 -25.14 30.13
C ALA A 646 -2.64 -26.56 30.65
N ALA A 647 -3.71 -27.23 30.20
CA ALA A 647 -4.03 -28.60 30.59
C ALA A 647 -2.99 -29.61 30.08
N ARG A 648 -2.62 -29.52 28.80
CA ARG A 648 -1.62 -30.41 28.19
C ARG A 648 -0.22 -30.19 28.76
N VAL A 649 0.20 -28.92 28.95
CA VAL A 649 1.45 -28.61 29.64
C VAL A 649 1.45 -29.20 31.04
N SER A 650 0.34 -29.12 31.78
CA SER A 650 0.23 -29.73 33.12
C SER A 650 0.40 -31.25 33.08
N ALA A 651 -0.28 -31.93 32.16
CA ALA A 651 -0.18 -33.38 31.99
C ALA A 651 1.25 -33.82 31.63
N ARG A 652 1.87 -33.15 30.66
CA ARG A 652 3.25 -33.44 30.20
C ARG A 652 4.31 -33.08 31.24
N SER A 653 3.99 -32.17 32.17
CA SER A 653 4.86 -31.79 33.29
C SER A 653 4.79 -32.74 34.49
N GLY A 654 4.00 -33.81 34.42
CA GLY A 654 3.96 -34.87 35.43
C GLY A 654 2.79 -34.83 36.42
N ALA A 655 1.77 -33.99 36.18
CA ALA A 655 0.57 -33.96 37.02
C ALA A 655 -0.04 -35.36 37.17
N ALA A 656 -0.48 -35.70 38.39
CA ALA A 656 -1.07 -37.03 38.62
C ALA A 656 -2.44 -37.16 37.94
N LYS A 657 -3.18 -36.05 37.86
CA LYS A 657 -4.48 -35.95 37.19
C LYS A 657 -4.72 -34.52 36.75
N VAL A 658 -5.24 -34.35 35.54
CA VAL A 658 -5.63 -33.03 35.01
C VAL A 658 -7.09 -33.05 34.64
N THR A 659 -7.88 -32.16 35.25
CA THR A 659 -9.30 -31.98 34.93
C THR A 659 -9.51 -30.57 34.40
N MET A 660 -10.03 -30.45 33.18
CA MET A 660 -10.41 -29.19 32.58
C MET A 660 -11.93 -29.00 32.69
N LEU A 661 -12.37 -27.81 33.10
CA LEU A 661 -13.78 -27.44 33.20
C LEU A 661 -14.07 -26.18 32.40
N CYS A 662 -15.18 -26.15 31.68
CA CYS A 662 -15.62 -24.98 30.92
C CYS A 662 -17.12 -24.76 31.00
N LEU A 663 -17.56 -23.53 30.68
CA LEU A 663 -18.96 -23.13 30.73
C LEU A 663 -19.76 -23.73 29.56
N GLU A 664 -19.09 -23.82 28.42
CA GLU A 664 -19.63 -24.21 27.13
C GLU A 664 -19.96 -25.70 27.09
N GLN A 665 -21.01 -26.04 26.33
CA GLN A 665 -21.25 -27.41 25.94
C GLN A 665 -20.15 -27.88 24.98
N ARG A 666 -20.00 -29.21 24.80
CA ARG A 666 -18.89 -29.78 24.02
C ARG A 666 -18.80 -29.24 22.59
N ASN A 667 -19.95 -29.00 21.95
CA ASN A 667 -20.04 -28.44 20.59
C ASN A 667 -19.92 -26.91 20.52
N GLU A 668 -19.91 -26.23 21.67
CA GLU A 668 -19.81 -24.77 21.79
C GLU A 668 -18.42 -24.32 22.29
N MET A 669 -17.52 -25.27 22.56
CA MET A 669 -16.17 -24.96 23.01
C MET A 669 -15.44 -24.07 22.01
N PRO A 670 -14.78 -22.99 22.46
CA PRO A 670 -13.97 -22.15 21.58
C PRO A 670 -12.74 -22.87 21.00
N ALA A 671 -12.23 -23.93 21.65
CA ALA A 671 -11.13 -24.73 21.15
C ALA A 671 -11.55 -25.68 20.02
N SER A 672 -10.64 -25.97 19.09
CA SER A 672 -10.93 -26.88 17.98
C SER A 672 -11.12 -28.31 18.47
N ALA A 673 -11.96 -29.08 17.76
CA ALA A 673 -12.19 -30.48 18.09
C ALA A 673 -10.89 -31.32 18.06
N GLU A 674 -9.96 -31.00 17.16
CA GLU A 674 -8.63 -31.60 17.08
C GLU A 674 -7.82 -31.34 18.35
N GLU A 675 -7.75 -30.09 18.81
CA GLU A 675 -7.01 -29.74 20.03
C GLU A 675 -7.61 -30.37 21.30
N VAL A 676 -8.94 -30.49 21.37
CA VAL A 676 -9.62 -31.18 22.47
C VAL A 676 -9.28 -32.68 22.48
N ALA A 677 -9.32 -33.33 21.31
CA ALA A 677 -8.97 -34.75 21.18
C ALA A 677 -7.50 -35.01 21.56
N GLU A 678 -6.58 -34.10 21.22
CA GLU A 678 -5.19 -34.21 21.64
C GLU A 678 -5.01 -34.04 23.15
N ALA A 679 -5.78 -33.17 23.80
CA ALA A 679 -5.77 -33.05 25.26
C ALA A 679 -6.24 -34.34 25.94
N GLU A 680 -7.30 -34.95 25.43
CA GLU A 680 -7.81 -36.24 25.93
C GLU A 680 -6.78 -37.37 25.73
N ALA A 681 -6.06 -37.38 24.60
CA ALA A 681 -4.97 -38.32 24.35
C ALA A 681 -3.77 -38.14 25.30
N ASP A 682 -3.54 -36.90 25.79
CA ASP A 682 -2.58 -36.59 26.86
C ASP A 682 -3.11 -36.97 28.27
N GLY A 683 -4.35 -37.46 28.39
CA GLY A 683 -4.98 -37.91 29.64
C GLY A 683 -5.76 -36.83 30.39
N VAL A 684 -6.07 -35.69 29.74
CA VAL A 684 -6.89 -34.63 30.31
C VAL A 684 -8.37 -35.04 30.31
N THR A 685 -9.04 -34.93 31.45
CA THR A 685 -10.50 -35.10 31.53
C THR A 685 -11.19 -33.76 31.28
N VAL A 686 -12.10 -33.68 30.31
CA VAL A 686 -12.83 -32.45 29.96
C VAL A 686 -14.27 -32.52 30.45
N ASN A 687 -14.68 -31.59 31.32
CA ASN A 687 -16.04 -31.47 31.85
C ASN A 687 -16.69 -30.16 31.39
N ASN A 688 -17.71 -30.28 30.56
CA ASN A 688 -18.48 -29.17 30.01
C ASN A 688 -19.63 -28.72 30.93
N GLY A 689 -20.11 -27.48 30.77
CA GLY A 689 -21.28 -26.97 31.47
C GLY A 689 -21.06 -26.64 32.96
N TRP A 690 -19.87 -26.18 33.34
CA TRP A 690 -19.53 -25.86 34.74
C TRP A 690 -18.82 -24.52 34.88
N GLY A 691 -19.30 -23.68 35.81
CA GLY A 691 -18.67 -22.41 36.17
C GLY A 691 -18.11 -22.41 37.59
N PRO A 692 -17.03 -21.68 37.89
CA PRO A 692 -16.45 -21.63 39.23
C PRO A 692 -17.40 -20.93 40.21
N LYS A 693 -17.57 -21.50 41.41
CA LYS A 693 -18.36 -20.94 42.52
C LYS A 693 -17.47 -20.41 43.64
N GLN A 694 -16.48 -21.19 44.09
CA GLN A 694 -15.49 -20.79 45.10
C GLN A 694 -14.27 -21.71 45.08
N VAL A 695 -13.11 -21.20 45.51
CA VAL A 695 -11.91 -21.98 45.81
C VAL A 695 -11.88 -22.27 47.32
N VAL A 696 -11.72 -23.53 47.69
CA VAL A 696 -11.61 -23.97 49.07
C VAL A 696 -10.14 -23.90 49.47
N VAL A 697 -9.85 -23.15 50.53
CA VAL A 697 -8.49 -22.93 51.04
C VAL A 697 -8.32 -23.53 52.43
N ASP A 698 -7.11 -24.00 52.73
CA ASP A 698 -6.72 -24.42 54.07
C ASP A 698 -6.34 -23.21 54.96
N ASP A 699 -5.99 -23.49 56.22
CA ASP A 699 -5.59 -22.47 57.20
C ASP A 699 -4.31 -21.71 56.82
N ASN A 700 -3.51 -22.24 55.88
CA ASN A 700 -2.29 -21.60 55.37
C ASN A 700 -2.54 -20.79 54.09
N GLY A 701 -3.79 -20.72 53.61
CA GLY A 701 -4.14 -20.01 52.37
C GLY A 701 -3.74 -20.76 51.09
N VAL A 702 -3.63 -22.09 51.15
CA VAL A 702 -3.39 -22.97 50.00
C VAL A 702 -4.72 -23.59 49.55
N ALA A 703 -5.01 -23.55 48.25
CA ALA A 703 -6.19 -24.20 47.71
C ALA A 703 -6.08 -25.72 47.82
N THR A 704 -7.14 -26.36 48.31
CA THR A 704 -7.25 -27.82 48.45
C THR A 704 -8.35 -28.41 47.55
N ALA A 705 -9.32 -27.59 47.15
CA ALA A 705 -10.38 -27.96 46.22
C ALA A 705 -10.98 -26.72 45.54
N ILE A 706 -11.77 -26.94 44.50
CA ILE A 706 -12.59 -25.92 43.86
C ILE A 706 -14.02 -26.43 43.68
N VAL A 707 -14.99 -25.57 43.99
CA VAL A 707 -16.42 -25.84 43.85
C VAL A 707 -16.91 -25.16 42.58
N PHE A 708 -17.64 -25.91 41.76
CA PHE A 708 -18.31 -25.48 40.55
C PHE A 708 -19.82 -25.50 40.72
N LYS A 709 -20.50 -24.75 39.87
CA LYS A 709 -21.97 -24.71 39.71
C LYS A 709 -22.33 -24.97 38.25
N ARG A 710 -23.46 -25.64 38.02
CA ARG A 710 -23.90 -26.01 36.67
C ARG A 710 -24.18 -24.75 35.84
N CYS A 711 -23.60 -24.68 34.65
CA CYS A 711 -23.91 -23.67 33.64
C CYS A 711 -24.97 -24.24 32.70
N THR A 712 -26.17 -23.65 32.70
CA THR A 712 -27.32 -24.14 31.90
C THR A 712 -27.42 -23.46 30.54
N SER A 713 -26.86 -22.25 30.42
CA SER A 713 -26.66 -21.55 29.14
C SER A 713 -25.46 -20.63 29.25
N VAL A 714 -24.69 -20.46 28.16
CA VAL A 714 -23.55 -19.52 28.09
C VAL A 714 -23.94 -18.21 27.42
N TYR A 715 -24.83 -18.28 26.44
CA TYR A 715 -25.21 -17.16 25.59
C TYR A 715 -26.69 -16.81 25.74
N ASP A 716 -27.03 -15.55 25.53
CA ASP A 716 -28.41 -15.11 25.39
C ASP A 716 -28.95 -15.36 23.95
N ASN A 717 -30.21 -14.99 23.71
CA ASN A 717 -30.87 -15.16 22.41
C ASN A 717 -30.24 -14.30 21.28
N GLU A 718 -29.41 -13.30 21.62
CA GLU A 718 -28.66 -12.49 20.67
C GLU A 718 -27.23 -13.02 20.48
N HIS A 719 -26.92 -14.21 21.01
CA HIS A 719 -25.60 -14.83 21.04
C HIS A 719 -24.53 -13.99 21.75
N LYS A 720 -24.93 -13.13 22.69
CA LYS A 720 -23.99 -12.41 23.57
C LYS A 720 -23.68 -13.26 24.78
N PHE A 721 -22.44 -13.17 25.25
CA PHE A 721 -21.98 -13.90 26.43
C PHE A 721 -22.74 -13.44 27.68
N ALA A 722 -23.57 -14.33 28.23
CA ALA A 722 -24.47 -14.08 29.36
C ALA A 722 -24.78 -15.40 30.10
N PRO A 723 -23.82 -15.97 30.84
CA PRO A 723 -23.97 -17.30 31.40
C PRO A 723 -25.03 -17.35 32.51
N VAL A 724 -25.86 -18.39 32.49
CA VAL A 724 -26.90 -18.69 33.48
C VAL A 724 -26.49 -19.94 34.26
N TYR A 725 -26.62 -19.87 35.58
CA TYR A 725 -26.20 -20.93 36.49
C TYR A 725 -27.37 -21.50 37.28
N ASP A 726 -27.31 -22.81 37.52
CA ASP A 726 -28.05 -23.45 38.60
C ASP A 726 -27.12 -23.51 39.83
N GLU A 727 -27.47 -22.76 40.87
CA GLU A 727 -26.65 -22.61 42.08
C GLU A 727 -26.73 -23.83 43.01
N GLU A 728 -27.72 -24.72 42.82
CA GLU A 728 -27.95 -25.91 43.64
C GLU A 728 -27.19 -27.14 43.10
N ASP A 729 -27.08 -27.28 41.77
CA ASP A 729 -26.26 -28.33 41.15
C ASP A 729 -24.77 -27.93 41.21
N THR A 730 -24.06 -28.49 42.20
CA THR A 730 -22.66 -28.18 42.48
C THR A 730 -21.75 -29.41 42.38
N LEU A 731 -20.52 -29.18 41.94
CA LEU A 731 -19.47 -30.18 41.81
C LEU A 731 -18.23 -29.70 42.55
N THR A 732 -17.71 -30.50 43.49
CA THR A 732 -16.46 -30.19 44.19
C THR A 732 -15.35 -31.11 43.69
N LEU A 733 -14.22 -30.54 43.28
CA LEU A 733 -13.05 -31.27 42.83
C LEU A 733 -11.84 -30.96 43.72
N PRO A 734 -11.13 -31.97 44.25
CA PRO A 734 -9.81 -31.77 44.85
C PRO A 734 -8.85 -31.12 43.85
N ALA A 735 -8.02 -30.19 44.32
CA ALA A 735 -7.08 -29.48 43.47
C ALA A 735 -5.86 -29.01 44.27
N ASP A 736 -4.68 -29.49 43.89
CA ASP A 736 -3.38 -29.04 44.40
C ASP A 736 -2.85 -27.84 43.61
N LYS A 737 -3.39 -27.61 42.40
CA LYS A 737 -3.12 -26.44 41.55
C LYS A 737 -4.38 -26.07 40.79
N ILE A 738 -4.72 -24.78 40.75
CA ILE A 738 -5.85 -24.27 39.98
C ILE A 738 -5.33 -23.25 38.97
N ILE A 739 -5.71 -23.43 37.70
CA ILE A 739 -5.27 -22.57 36.58
C ILE A 739 -6.51 -21.97 35.90
N PHE A 740 -6.65 -20.65 35.97
CA PHE A 740 -7.74 -19.93 35.30
C PHE A 740 -7.34 -19.47 33.89
N ALA A 741 -8.06 -19.95 32.88
CA ALA A 741 -7.89 -19.66 31.45
C ALA A 741 -9.13 -18.94 30.87
N ILE A 742 -9.69 -18.00 31.62
CA ILE A 742 -10.99 -17.35 31.34
C ILE A 742 -10.88 -15.98 30.65
N GLY A 743 -9.70 -15.67 30.10
CA GLY A 743 -9.46 -14.45 29.33
C GLY A 743 -8.17 -13.72 29.70
N GLN A 744 -7.82 -12.75 28.87
CA GLN A 744 -6.62 -11.93 29.00
C GLN A 744 -6.96 -10.47 29.30
N SER A 745 -6.01 -9.74 29.85
CA SER A 745 -6.12 -8.32 30.22
C SER A 745 -4.91 -7.53 29.73
N ILE A 746 -5.10 -6.23 29.52
CA ILE A 746 -4.03 -5.32 29.13
C ILE A 746 -3.39 -4.76 30.40
N GLN A 747 -2.06 -4.76 30.46
CA GLN A 747 -1.30 -4.13 31.53
C GLN A 747 -0.65 -2.85 31.00
N TRP A 748 -1.32 -1.70 31.19
CA TRP A 748 -0.87 -0.40 30.67
C TRP A 748 0.33 0.18 31.45
N GLY A 749 0.36 -0.01 32.77
CA GLY A 749 1.28 0.74 33.63
C GLY A 749 1.21 2.25 33.33
N ASP A 750 2.38 2.89 33.24
CA ASP A 750 2.51 4.32 32.90
C ASP A 750 2.83 4.57 31.42
N LEU A 751 2.71 3.57 30.54
CA LEU A 751 3.09 3.62 29.12
C LEU A 751 2.55 4.86 28.38
N LEU A 752 1.26 5.15 28.58
CA LEU A 752 0.53 6.23 27.90
C LEU A 752 0.31 7.47 28.79
N SER A 753 1.01 7.55 29.93
CA SER A 753 0.90 8.69 30.84
C SER A 753 1.29 10.00 30.13
N GLY A 754 0.44 11.03 30.26
CA GLY A 754 0.64 12.32 29.62
C GLY A 754 0.33 12.38 28.11
N THR A 755 -0.22 11.32 27.52
CA THR A 755 -0.69 11.30 26.12
C THR A 755 -2.18 11.61 26.01
N LYS A 756 -2.65 11.93 24.80
CA LYS A 756 -4.08 12.13 24.51
C LYS A 756 -4.83 10.85 24.13
N VAL A 757 -4.25 9.67 24.34
CA VAL A 757 -4.91 8.41 23.97
C VAL A 757 -6.15 8.19 24.84
N GLU A 758 -7.30 8.04 24.19
CA GLU A 758 -8.56 7.72 24.86
C GLU A 758 -8.80 6.22 24.93
N PHE A 759 -9.55 5.77 25.93
CA PHE A 759 -9.94 4.37 26.10
C PHE A 759 -11.46 4.18 26.01
N ALA A 760 -11.88 2.97 25.67
CA ALA A 760 -13.27 2.56 25.55
C ALA A 760 -13.58 1.36 26.47
N GLY A 761 -14.77 1.40 27.07
CA GLY A 761 -15.32 0.32 27.87
C GLY A 761 -14.55 0.00 29.16
N ARG A 762 -15.06 -0.97 29.93
CA ARG A 762 -14.42 -1.42 31.18
C ARG A 762 -13.11 -2.18 30.95
N ALA A 763 -12.89 -2.69 29.74
CA ALA A 763 -11.69 -3.41 29.36
C ALA A 763 -10.50 -2.50 28.99
N MET A 764 -10.70 -1.18 28.98
CA MET A 764 -9.67 -0.17 28.70
C MET A 764 -8.92 -0.40 27.37
N TYR A 765 -9.66 -0.72 26.31
CA TYR A 765 -9.10 -0.77 24.95
C TYR A 765 -8.89 0.66 24.42
N PRO A 766 -7.79 0.97 23.71
CA PRO A 766 -7.56 2.30 23.16
C PRO A 766 -8.52 2.56 22.00
N LYS A 767 -8.99 3.80 21.87
CA LYS A 767 -9.73 4.25 20.69
C LYS A 767 -8.76 4.65 19.59
N ALA A 768 -8.99 4.10 18.40
CA ALA A 768 -8.27 4.47 17.19
C ALA A 768 -9.18 4.33 15.97
N ASP A 769 -8.79 4.99 14.88
CA ASP A 769 -9.45 4.83 13.59
C ASP A 769 -9.20 3.41 13.02
N LYS A 770 -10.23 2.81 12.44
CA LYS A 770 -10.18 1.39 12.02
C LYS A 770 -9.30 1.13 10.79
N LEU A 771 -9.10 2.14 9.95
CA LEU A 771 -8.29 2.03 8.74
C LEU A 771 -6.84 2.43 9.02
N THR A 772 -6.65 3.53 9.74
CA THR A 772 -5.35 4.15 9.94
C THR A 772 -4.68 3.71 11.24
N TYR A 773 -5.40 3.13 12.19
CA TYR A 773 -4.90 2.74 13.52
C TYR A 773 -4.40 3.92 14.37
N GLN A 774 -4.67 5.16 13.93
CA GLN A 774 -4.25 6.38 14.61
C GLN A 774 -5.18 6.67 15.79
N THR A 775 -4.59 7.05 16.92
CA THR A 775 -5.34 7.46 18.12
C THR A 775 -5.64 8.97 18.08
N ALA A 776 -6.24 9.50 19.15
CA ALA A 776 -6.41 10.94 19.32
C ALA A 776 -5.08 11.69 19.55
N GLU A 777 -3.99 10.98 19.88
CA GLU A 777 -2.64 11.52 19.79
C GLU A 777 -2.04 11.21 18.40
N PRO A 778 -1.77 12.20 17.54
CA PRO A 778 -1.46 11.97 16.13
C PRO A 778 -0.23 11.09 15.84
N ASP A 779 0.78 11.12 16.71
CA ASP A 779 1.98 10.30 16.55
C ASP A 779 1.88 8.90 17.20
N ILE A 780 0.75 8.57 17.83
CA ILE A 780 0.52 7.26 18.47
C ILE A 780 -0.52 6.45 17.69
N PHE A 781 -0.10 5.26 17.29
CA PHE A 781 -0.89 4.24 16.63
C PHE A 781 -0.98 3.00 17.51
N VAL A 782 -2.06 2.22 17.41
CA VAL A 782 -2.29 1.03 18.25
C VAL A 782 -2.71 -0.16 17.39
N GLY A 783 -2.32 -1.38 17.74
CA GLY A 783 -2.77 -2.56 17.00
C GLY A 783 -2.34 -3.90 17.60
N GLY A 784 -2.89 -4.98 17.06
CA GLY A 784 -2.83 -6.31 17.67
C GLY A 784 -3.86 -6.45 18.80
N ASP A 785 -3.61 -7.40 19.72
CA ASP A 785 -4.59 -7.74 20.75
C ASP A 785 -4.93 -6.57 21.69
N VAL A 786 -4.00 -5.63 21.87
CA VAL A 786 -4.23 -4.42 22.68
C VAL A 786 -5.32 -3.52 22.08
N TYR A 787 -5.60 -3.64 20.78
CA TYR A 787 -6.62 -2.86 20.08
C TYR A 787 -7.91 -3.67 19.85
N THR A 788 -7.80 -4.90 19.36
CA THR A 788 -8.97 -5.71 18.97
C THR A 788 -9.45 -6.70 20.02
N GLY A 789 -8.72 -6.83 21.13
CA GLY A 789 -8.79 -8.00 21.99
C GLY A 789 -8.06 -9.21 21.39
N PRO A 790 -7.87 -10.29 22.18
CA PRO A 790 -7.13 -11.47 21.76
C PRO A 790 -7.70 -12.10 20.49
N LYS A 791 -6.87 -12.23 19.45
CA LYS A 791 -7.20 -12.90 18.17
C LYS A 791 -6.07 -13.85 17.74
N PHE A 792 -6.12 -14.36 16.51
CA PHE A 792 -5.06 -15.22 15.97
C PHE A 792 -3.87 -14.39 15.48
N ALA A 793 -2.69 -15.01 15.44
CA ALA A 793 -1.46 -14.35 14.99
C ALA A 793 -1.60 -13.70 13.59
N ILE A 794 -2.33 -14.35 12.68
CA ILE A 794 -2.57 -13.82 11.33
C ILE A 794 -3.39 -12.51 11.32
N ASP A 795 -4.29 -12.33 12.29
CA ASP A 795 -5.03 -11.08 12.46
C ASP A 795 -4.08 -9.96 12.93
N ALA A 796 -3.13 -10.28 13.83
CA ALA A 796 -2.13 -9.33 14.32
C ALA A 796 -1.11 -8.95 13.22
N ILE A 797 -0.70 -9.91 12.39
CA ILE A 797 0.16 -9.69 11.22
C ILE A 797 -0.47 -8.69 10.24
N ALA A 798 -1.75 -8.90 9.90
CA ALA A 798 -2.49 -8.01 9.02
C ALA A 798 -2.58 -6.57 9.58
N GLN A 799 -2.86 -6.44 10.89
CA GLN A 799 -2.87 -5.13 11.56
C GLN A 799 -1.49 -4.45 11.54
N GLY A 800 -0.41 -5.21 11.73
CA GLY A 800 0.96 -4.69 11.66
C GLY A 800 1.30 -4.15 10.26
N HIS A 801 0.84 -4.82 9.20
CA HIS A 801 0.99 -4.35 7.81
C HIS A 801 0.29 -3.00 7.61
N GLU A 802 -0.99 -2.91 7.97
CA GLU A 802 -1.74 -1.65 7.81
C GLU A 802 -1.19 -0.51 8.69
N ALA A 803 -0.71 -0.82 9.89
CA ALA A 803 -0.06 0.16 10.76
C ALA A 803 1.25 0.70 10.14
N ALA A 804 2.05 -0.14 9.48
CA ALA A 804 3.28 0.29 8.80
C ALA A 804 3.00 1.30 7.67
N GLU A 805 1.93 1.11 6.90
CA GLU A 805 1.49 2.08 5.89
C GLU A 805 1.07 3.42 6.54
N SER A 806 0.35 3.36 7.66
CA SER A 806 -0.06 4.57 8.39
C SER A 806 1.12 5.34 8.98
N LEU A 807 2.08 4.63 9.59
CA LEU A 807 3.27 5.24 10.17
C LEU A 807 4.15 5.87 9.09
N HIS A 808 4.33 5.18 7.95
CA HIS A 808 5.03 5.76 6.80
C HIS A 808 4.34 7.03 6.30
N ARG A 809 3.00 7.01 6.14
CA ARG A 809 2.23 8.20 5.75
C ARG A 809 2.37 9.33 6.74
N TYR A 810 2.22 9.06 8.03
CA TYR A 810 2.32 10.08 9.06
C TYR A 810 3.71 10.75 9.07
N VAL A 811 4.77 9.94 9.10
CA VAL A 811 6.15 10.43 9.21
C VAL A 811 6.62 11.17 7.95
N GLN A 812 6.11 10.80 6.77
CA GLN A 812 6.43 11.48 5.50
C GLN A 812 5.41 12.58 5.13
N HIS A 813 4.47 12.91 6.03
CA HIS A 813 3.41 13.89 5.80
C HIS A 813 2.54 13.58 4.57
N GLY A 814 2.26 12.30 4.35
CA GLY A 814 1.25 11.83 3.41
C GLY A 814 -0.15 11.87 4.02
N HIS A 815 -1.16 12.06 3.18
CA HIS A 815 -2.55 11.97 3.57
C HIS A 815 -2.90 10.55 4.01
N MET A 816 -3.62 10.40 5.12
CA MET A 816 -3.81 9.10 5.78
C MET A 816 -4.72 8.12 5.02
N THR A 817 -5.71 8.63 4.26
CA THR A 817 -6.73 7.79 3.60
C THR A 817 -6.78 7.91 2.07
N ILE A 818 -6.66 9.11 1.49
CA ILE A 818 -6.67 9.34 0.04
C ILE A 818 -5.64 8.45 -0.68
N GLY A 819 -6.10 7.75 -1.71
CA GLY A 819 -5.26 6.91 -2.58
C GLY A 819 -4.64 5.70 -1.87
N ARG A 820 -5.08 5.40 -0.64
CA ARG A 820 -4.65 4.23 0.12
C ARG A 820 -5.33 2.98 -0.45
N ASN A 821 -4.54 1.94 -0.67
CA ASN A 821 -5.11 0.63 -1.01
C ASN A 821 -5.84 0.07 0.21
N ARG A 822 -7.16 -0.16 0.09
CA ARG A 822 -7.99 -0.68 1.19
C ARG A 822 -7.86 -2.19 1.38
N ARG A 823 -7.28 -2.88 0.39
CA ARG A 823 -7.09 -4.34 0.39
C ARG A 823 -8.40 -5.10 0.64
N GLU A 824 -9.51 -4.54 0.18
CA GLU A 824 -10.83 -5.17 0.26
C GLU A 824 -11.00 -6.18 -0.88
N PHE A 825 -11.35 -7.41 -0.50
CA PHE A 825 -11.63 -8.51 -1.41
C PHE A 825 -13.00 -9.08 -1.11
N VAL A 826 -13.74 -9.46 -2.16
CA VAL A 826 -15.06 -10.06 -2.04
C VAL A 826 -14.93 -11.55 -2.32
N GLN A 827 -15.59 -12.39 -1.54
CA GLN A 827 -15.61 -13.83 -1.74
C GLN A 827 -16.61 -14.15 -2.85
N LEU A 828 -16.22 -14.99 -3.82
CA LEU A 828 -17.15 -15.46 -4.85
C LEU A 828 -18.27 -16.32 -4.24
N ASN A 829 -19.42 -16.38 -4.91
CA ASN A 829 -20.52 -17.22 -4.47
C ASN A 829 -20.21 -18.70 -4.74
N THR A 830 -19.91 -19.47 -3.71
CA THR A 830 -19.57 -20.90 -3.83
C THR A 830 -20.77 -21.80 -4.11
N ASP A 831 -22.00 -21.29 -3.98
CA ASP A 831 -23.22 -22.04 -4.28
C ASP A 831 -23.64 -21.92 -5.75
N ASP A 832 -23.02 -21.01 -6.51
CA ASP A 832 -23.28 -20.77 -7.93
C ASP A 832 -22.01 -20.96 -8.77
N ILE A 833 -21.46 -22.18 -8.72
CA ILE A 833 -20.29 -22.55 -9.51
C ILE A 833 -20.48 -23.91 -10.18
N SER A 834 -19.82 -24.09 -11.31
CA SER A 834 -19.64 -25.38 -11.97
C SER A 834 -18.17 -25.78 -12.02
N VAL A 835 -17.89 -27.05 -11.73
CA VAL A 835 -16.55 -27.66 -11.78
C VAL A 835 -16.64 -28.95 -12.60
N GLU A 836 -16.36 -28.85 -13.91
CA GLU A 836 -16.54 -29.98 -14.84
C GLU A 836 -15.48 -31.09 -14.68
N SER A 837 -14.23 -30.70 -14.40
CA SER A 837 -13.11 -31.62 -14.24
C SER A 837 -12.15 -31.13 -13.16
N TYR A 838 -11.82 -32.00 -12.22
CA TYR A 838 -10.89 -31.73 -11.13
C TYR A 838 -10.19 -33.01 -10.67
N ASP A 839 -9.08 -32.85 -9.93
CA ASP A 839 -8.29 -33.96 -9.40
C ASP A 839 -8.98 -34.65 -8.21
N HIS A 840 -9.15 -35.98 -8.24
CA HIS A 840 -9.83 -36.77 -7.20
C HIS A 840 -8.89 -37.39 -6.15
N ALA A 841 -7.62 -36.99 -6.10
CA ALA A 841 -6.70 -37.49 -5.09
C ALA A 841 -7.22 -37.15 -3.68
N PRO A 842 -7.05 -38.07 -2.71
CA PRO A 842 -7.41 -37.82 -1.34
C PRO A 842 -6.57 -36.66 -0.77
N ARG A 843 -7.11 -36.00 0.25
CA ARG A 843 -6.39 -34.97 1.00
C ARG A 843 -5.11 -35.55 1.60
N GLN A 844 -3.98 -34.91 1.31
CA GLN A 844 -2.69 -35.29 1.86
C GLN A 844 -2.55 -34.80 3.29
N VAL A 845 -2.00 -35.67 4.14
CA VAL A 845 -1.77 -35.45 5.56
C VAL A 845 -0.32 -35.80 5.87
N ALA A 846 0.37 -34.91 6.60
CA ALA A 846 1.73 -35.16 7.02
C ALA A 846 1.77 -36.27 8.08
N ALA A 847 2.73 -37.18 7.97
CA ALA A 847 2.97 -38.16 9.02
C ALA A 847 3.50 -37.47 10.28
N ARG A 848 3.16 -38.01 11.45
CA ARG A 848 3.84 -37.64 12.70
C ARG A 848 5.22 -38.29 12.73
N ASP A 849 6.19 -37.58 13.29
CA ASP A 849 7.51 -38.15 13.57
C ASP A 849 7.40 -39.09 14.77
N THR A 850 7.57 -40.39 14.52
CA THR A 850 7.47 -41.43 15.54
C THR A 850 8.74 -41.60 16.37
N SER A 851 9.84 -40.94 15.98
CA SER A 851 11.08 -40.90 16.77
C SER A 851 10.99 -39.92 17.95
N ILE A 852 10.09 -38.94 17.86
CA ILE A 852 9.80 -37.96 18.91
C ILE A 852 8.72 -38.51 19.84
N ASP A 853 8.97 -38.44 21.15
CA ASP A 853 7.95 -38.80 22.15
C ASP A 853 6.76 -37.84 22.06
N GLY A 854 5.60 -38.37 21.64
CA GLY A 854 4.36 -37.59 21.51
C GLY A 854 3.84 -37.00 22.83
N LYS A 855 4.34 -37.46 23.97
CA LYS A 855 4.07 -36.92 25.32
C LYS A 855 5.15 -35.95 25.81
N GLY A 856 6.21 -35.74 25.03
CA GLY A 856 7.27 -34.76 25.29
C GLY A 856 6.85 -33.32 24.95
N PHE A 857 7.81 -32.40 25.00
CA PHE A 857 7.61 -30.98 24.66
C PHE A 857 8.11 -30.60 23.26
N GLU A 858 8.60 -31.57 22.51
CA GLU A 858 9.04 -31.40 21.13
C GLU A 858 7.85 -31.60 20.17
N ASP A 859 7.80 -30.82 19.09
CA ASP A 859 6.74 -30.90 18.08
C ASP A 859 6.95 -32.12 17.20
N ASN A 860 6.07 -33.11 17.31
CA ASN A 860 6.11 -34.32 16.49
C ASN A 860 5.24 -34.24 15.22
N HIS A 861 4.65 -33.07 14.92
CA HIS A 861 3.92 -32.88 13.68
C HIS A 861 4.91 -32.71 12.52
N GLY A 862 4.99 -33.71 11.64
CA GLY A 862 5.84 -33.63 10.46
C GLY A 862 5.37 -32.58 9.45
N THR A 863 6.06 -32.57 8.32
CA THR A 863 5.69 -31.80 7.12
C THR A 863 5.27 -32.76 6.01
N LEU A 864 4.55 -32.24 5.01
CA LEU A 864 4.33 -33.01 3.79
C LEU A 864 5.67 -33.33 3.12
N THR A 865 5.76 -34.47 2.43
CA THR A 865 6.87 -34.71 1.50
C THR A 865 6.65 -33.91 0.21
N GLU A 866 7.70 -33.73 -0.57
CA GLU A 866 7.60 -33.08 -1.89
C GLU A 866 6.56 -33.75 -2.81
N GLU A 867 6.50 -35.09 -2.82
CA GLU A 867 5.49 -35.82 -3.59
C GLU A 867 4.07 -35.53 -3.07
N GLN A 868 3.87 -35.50 -1.74
CA GLN A 868 2.58 -35.12 -1.17
C GLN A 868 2.21 -33.68 -1.51
N VAL A 869 3.16 -32.74 -1.50
CA VAL A 869 2.92 -31.35 -1.90
C VAL A 869 2.48 -31.27 -3.36
N ARG A 870 3.12 -32.03 -4.25
CA ARG A 870 2.74 -32.08 -5.67
C ARG A 870 1.30 -32.59 -5.84
N VAL A 871 0.94 -33.69 -5.17
CA VAL A 871 -0.42 -34.23 -5.20
C VAL A 871 -1.42 -33.24 -4.60
N GLU A 872 -1.12 -32.66 -3.44
CA GLU A 872 -2.04 -31.77 -2.74
C GLU A 872 -2.28 -30.45 -3.50
N THR A 873 -1.24 -29.87 -4.09
CA THR A 873 -1.36 -28.63 -4.86
C THR A 873 -2.19 -28.81 -6.14
N ALA A 874 -2.18 -30.01 -6.75
CA ALA A 874 -3.00 -30.34 -7.91
C ALA A 874 -4.51 -30.37 -7.60
N ARG A 875 -4.91 -30.50 -6.33
CA ARG A 875 -6.32 -30.47 -5.90
C ARG A 875 -6.96 -29.08 -5.95
N CYS A 876 -6.16 -28.02 -6.09
CA CYS A 876 -6.64 -26.63 -6.15
C CYS A 876 -7.47 -26.37 -7.41
N LEU A 877 -8.69 -25.82 -7.23
CA LEU A 877 -9.64 -25.59 -8.33
C LEU A 877 -9.36 -24.33 -9.17
N GLY A 878 -8.39 -23.48 -8.81
CA GLY A 878 -8.12 -22.27 -9.60
C GLY A 878 -9.26 -21.23 -9.61
N CYS A 879 -10.02 -21.12 -8.52
CA CYS A 879 -11.17 -20.23 -8.28
C CYS A 879 -11.15 -18.81 -8.90
N GLY A 880 -10.04 -18.06 -8.82
CA GLY A 880 -9.99 -16.66 -9.22
C GLY A 880 -9.12 -16.38 -10.44
N ALA A 881 -9.37 -15.25 -11.10
CA ALA A 881 -8.50 -14.68 -12.14
C ALA A 881 -8.42 -13.15 -12.00
N SER A 882 -7.40 -12.55 -12.62
CA SER A 882 -7.38 -11.09 -12.84
C SER A 882 -8.13 -10.77 -14.13
N ILE A 883 -8.87 -9.67 -14.12
CA ILE A 883 -9.69 -9.20 -15.24
C ILE A 883 -9.20 -7.80 -15.61
N VAL A 884 -9.03 -7.55 -16.91
CA VAL A 884 -8.59 -6.25 -17.43
C VAL A 884 -9.76 -5.55 -18.11
N ASP A 885 -10.07 -4.35 -17.63
CA ASP A 885 -10.85 -3.38 -18.37
C ASP A 885 -9.95 -2.68 -19.40
N THR A 886 -10.03 -3.13 -20.65
CA THR A 886 -9.25 -2.59 -21.77
C THR A 886 -9.62 -1.13 -22.08
N ASN A 887 -10.84 -0.70 -21.73
CA ASN A 887 -11.26 0.69 -21.87
C ASN A 887 -10.63 1.61 -20.81
N LYS A 888 -10.15 1.06 -19.69
CA LYS A 888 -9.45 1.84 -18.65
C LYS A 888 -7.93 1.70 -18.71
N CYS A 889 -7.42 0.63 -19.31
CA CYS A 889 -5.98 0.38 -19.41
C CYS A 889 -5.24 1.54 -20.10
N ILE A 890 -4.08 1.92 -19.57
CA ILE A 890 -3.21 2.97 -20.14
C ILE A 890 -1.94 2.41 -20.79
N GLY A 891 -1.76 1.08 -20.77
CA GLY A 891 -0.64 0.41 -21.44
C GLY A 891 0.73 0.62 -20.82
N CYS A 892 0.82 0.85 -19.50
CA CYS A 892 2.08 1.10 -18.80
C CYS A 892 2.96 -0.14 -18.55
N GLY A 893 2.43 -1.36 -18.64
CA GLY A 893 3.21 -2.59 -18.43
C GLY A 893 3.55 -2.95 -16.98
N LEU A 894 3.28 -2.09 -15.99
CA LEU A 894 3.55 -2.43 -14.57
C LEU A 894 2.92 -3.77 -14.15
N CYS A 895 1.67 -4.01 -14.56
CA CYS A 895 0.96 -5.26 -14.25
C CYS A 895 1.64 -6.52 -14.80
N THR A 896 2.35 -6.43 -15.93
CA THR A 896 3.06 -7.57 -16.55
C THR A 896 4.37 -7.84 -15.81
N THR A 897 5.12 -6.79 -15.47
CA THR A 897 6.39 -6.92 -14.72
C THR A 897 6.21 -7.53 -13.33
N LYS A 898 5.04 -7.33 -12.70
CA LYS A 898 4.72 -7.91 -11.39
C LYS A 898 4.08 -9.30 -11.48
N CYS A 899 3.81 -9.82 -12.67
CA CYS A 899 3.24 -11.16 -12.85
C CYS A 899 4.33 -12.24 -12.85
N ALA A 900 4.42 -13.01 -11.77
CA ALA A 900 5.34 -14.15 -11.68
C ALA A 900 4.86 -15.40 -12.45
N PHE A 901 3.72 -15.35 -13.14
CA PHE A 901 3.04 -16.51 -13.72
C PHE A 901 2.89 -16.43 -15.24
N ASP A 902 3.47 -15.39 -15.86
CA ASP A 902 3.37 -15.20 -17.31
C ASP A 902 1.90 -15.20 -17.80
N ALA A 903 1.02 -14.63 -16.97
CA ALA A 903 -0.43 -14.70 -17.16
C ALA A 903 -1.03 -13.39 -17.67
N ILE A 904 -0.24 -12.33 -17.78
CA ILE A 904 -0.70 -11.02 -18.28
C ILE A 904 0.41 -10.39 -19.12
N HIS A 905 0.04 -9.97 -20.33
CA HIS A 905 0.96 -9.45 -21.34
C HIS A 905 0.41 -8.17 -21.94
N LEU A 906 1.31 -7.35 -22.48
CA LEU A 906 0.91 -6.24 -23.34
C LEU A 906 0.84 -6.71 -24.79
N SER A 907 -0.14 -6.21 -25.53
CA SER A 907 -0.19 -6.29 -27.00
C SER A 907 -0.43 -4.90 -27.57
N ARG A 908 0.16 -4.64 -28.74
CA ARG A 908 0.11 -3.34 -29.43
C ARG A 908 -1.21 -3.14 -30.19
N ASP A 909 -2.33 -3.11 -29.46
CA ASP A 909 -3.69 -3.07 -30.02
C ASP A 909 -4.10 -1.72 -30.60
N LEU A 910 -3.46 -0.64 -30.16
CA LEU A 910 -3.83 0.74 -30.50
C LEU A 910 -2.63 1.49 -31.11
N PRO A 911 -2.11 1.05 -32.26
CA PRO A 911 -0.92 1.64 -32.87
C PRO A 911 -1.04 3.15 -33.10
N GLU A 912 -2.25 3.65 -33.31
CA GLU A 912 -2.53 5.07 -33.47
C GLU A 912 -2.25 5.92 -32.22
N ALA A 913 -2.15 5.29 -31.04
CA ALA A 913 -1.85 5.99 -29.79
C ALA A 913 -0.39 6.47 -29.73
N SER A 914 0.49 5.97 -30.59
CA SER A 914 1.87 6.47 -30.73
C SER A 914 1.97 7.71 -31.63
N ASN A 915 0.87 8.14 -32.28
CA ASN A 915 0.86 9.31 -33.15
C ASN A 915 0.87 10.64 -32.37
N MET A 916 2.06 11.11 -32.00
CA MET A 916 2.25 12.37 -31.26
C MET A 916 2.22 13.58 -32.21
N ARG A 917 1.67 14.71 -31.76
CA ARG A 917 1.45 15.90 -32.60
C ARG A 917 1.91 17.16 -31.90
N ILE A 918 2.51 18.08 -32.66
CA ILE A 918 2.82 19.41 -32.13
C ILE A 918 1.54 20.14 -31.68
N ALA A 919 1.58 20.79 -30.52
CA ALA A 919 0.42 21.43 -29.89
C ALA A 919 -0.25 22.48 -30.80
N GLU A 920 0.50 23.18 -31.63
CA GLU A 920 -0.01 24.17 -32.58
C GLU A 920 -0.96 23.54 -33.63
N LYS A 921 -0.83 22.23 -33.88
CA LYS A 921 -1.66 21.47 -34.83
C LYS A 921 -2.77 20.65 -34.14
N LYS A 922 -2.98 20.80 -32.83
CA LYS A 922 -3.92 19.99 -32.02
C LYS A 922 -5.34 19.92 -32.59
N PHE A 923 -5.89 21.06 -32.99
CA PHE A 923 -7.26 21.14 -33.53
C PHE A 923 -7.43 20.45 -34.88
N GLY A 924 -6.35 20.26 -35.64
CA GLY A 924 -6.38 19.48 -36.89
C GLY A 924 -6.71 18.01 -36.67
N ALA A 925 -6.48 17.47 -35.46
CA ALA A 925 -6.85 16.10 -35.09
C ALA A 925 -8.13 16.04 -34.23
N ILE A 926 -8.32 16.99 -33.31
CA ILE A 926 -9.48 17.03 -32.42
C ILE A 926 -10.78 17.29 -33.19
N LEU A 927 -10.81 18.29 -34.08
CA LEU A 927 -12.06 18.69 -34.76
C LEU A 927 -12.63 17.54 -35.61
N PRO A 928 -11.84 16.86 -36.47
CA PRO A 928 -12.34 15.70 -37.21
C PRO A 928 -12.84 14.57 -36.29
N TYR A 929 -12.11 14.29 -35.21
CA TYR A 929 -12.52 13.26 -34.26
C TYR A 929 -13.80 13.63 -33.51
N ALA A 930 -13.95 14.88 -33.08
CA ALA A 930 -15.15 15.42 -32.43
C ALA A 930 -16.39 15.30 -33.34
N ILE A 931 -16.24 15.62 -34.63
CA ILE A 931 -17.32 15.47 -35.62
C ILE A 931 -17.70 13.99 -35.76
N LYS A 932 -16.71 13.10 -35.95
CA LYS A 932 -16.93 11.65 -36.06
C LYS A 932 -17.64 11.10 -34.82
N ARG A 933 -17.22 11.54 -33.63
CA ARG A 933 -17.87 11.23 -32.35
C ARG A 933 -19.31 11.72 -32.30
N GLY A 934 -19.58 12.96 -32.72
CA GLY A 934 -20.93 13.52 -32.80
C GLY A 934 -21.90 12.64 -33.60
N PHE A 935 -21.47 12.17 -34.78
CA PHE A 935 -22.25 11.21 -35.58
C PHE A 935 -22.45 9.87 -34.88
N LYS A 936 -21.41 9.30 -34.24
CA LYS A 936 -21.53 8.05 -33.48
C LYS A 936 -22.53 8.16 -32.32
N ILE A 937 -22.52 9.29 -31.61
CA ILE A 937 -23.43 9.57 -30.48
C ILE A 937 -24.88 9.64 -30.95
N LEU A 938 -25.15 10.32 -32.07
CA LEU A 938 -26.49 10.41 -32.65
C LEU A 938 -27.03 9.03 -33.07
N GLY A 939 -26.15 8.16 -33.56
CA GLY A 939 -26.50 6.78 -33.94
C GLY A 939 -26.59 5.78 -32.78
N ASN A 940 -26.04 6.10 -31.60
CA ASN A 940 -26.00 5.16 -30.47
C ASN A 940 -27.31 5.19 -29.65
N LYS A 941 -28.15 4.16 -29.85
CA LYS A 941 -29.40 3.98 -29.09
C LYS A 941 -29.16 3.67 -27.60
N ASN A 942 -28.00 3.13 -27.26
CA ASN A 942 -27.60 2.77 -25.89
C ASN A 942 -26.62 3.79 -25.29
N ASN A 943 -26.75 5.07 -25.65
CA ASN A 943 -25.91 6.13 -25.12
C ASN A 943 -26.10 6.26 -23.59
N VAL A 944 -25.13 5.74 -22.83
CA VAL A 944 -25.15 5.74 -21.36
C VAL A 944 -24.94 7.12 -20.76
N GLY A 945 -24.49 8.08 -21.56
CA GLY A 945 -24.21 9.46 -21.12
C GLY A 945 -25.41 10.40 -21.21
N LYS A 946 -26.55 9.98 -21.75
CA LYS A 946 -27.78 10.77 -21.67
C LYS A 946 -28.21 10.82 -20.20
N LYS A 947 -28.31 12.03 -19.63
CA LYS A 947 -29.00 12.20 -18.34
C LYS A 947 -30.40 11.58 -18.50
N LYS A 948 -30.72 10.62 -17.63
CA LYS A 948 -32.12 10.25 -17.42
C LYS A 948 -32.70 11.42 -16.65
N ASP A 949 -33.49 12.24 -17.34
CA ASP A 949 -34.24 13.33 -16.72
C ASP A 949 -35.25 12.80 -15.69
#